data_AF-A0A928D6Y7-F1
#
_entry.id   AF-A0A928D6Y7-F1
#
_cell.length_a   1.000
_cell.length_b   1.000
_cell.length_c   1.000
_cell.angle_alpha   90.00
_cell.angle_beta   90.00
_cell.angle_gamma   90.00
#
_symmetry.space_group_name_H-M   'P 1'
#
loop_
_entity.id
_entity.type
_entity.pdbx_description
1 polymer ?
#
loop_
_entity_poly.entity_id
_entity_poly.type
_entity_poly.pdbx_seq_one_letter_code
_entity_poly.pdbx_strand_id
1 'polypeptide(L)'
;MSGKIPMSTVVKTSMIGILAVAAAPLFAMDVRVGQTPGGPRMFVDGNAVRPRFYYGSPTCLCNISGLRKTVLRIPFAADRDTANGRVALDGYPGVDPLWFSDAKLIDLTAGTTNVVMSAGEETNTLHYVADGLTFRKGHRYHYVFTHRATRPRTYFTIEVSYSENGHKTKLPYYYGDTLGDTVALASSADVDFVTFSTDSSWGCEGWWNPPEAPEDYSKIDREFERLAGINPNALLVPRITADAPAWFHERHPEIRMVYEPRCGLVISSVSSRIYRKAACDAVEKLSYHLKAKFPRHYAGLQISGQNSAEWFYMLSTSSGDYLSGYDAGTRDAFREWLKARGDTDWATAEVPAPAERRSSPLSPRALEFARFRNREMASFLVELGAAAKRGSGGEALTFFFYGYAWELGGATAPETGHFDFAWFMKHAHGKIDAFSSPLSYSCRNLTGSTVMMSAAESVMRNGYLWFNEIDNRTHHEEMWDHMSLFTPYTDPGVTREVLLRDSAADILRGYGDWWMDLFGRGWYRDADIWKLRVELNRIDDIVARRNRPYSPQIASVVHEDSFLCGGSDGLRRKLLVRTGFATCGADYGQYLLADVLDNPPESVKLFYFPVIRDLAPDLRAKLDALKASRSDATFVEDVTPQDVTAEAIADRARKAGVHCFTAPGEANICSAEGIVLVQALRAGNLAVDFGSDGVVRDALSGDFVCVGPKAELPFRLGETRLFRIGE
;
A
#
# COMPACT_ATOMS: atom_id res chain seq x y z
N MET A 1 84.11 30.71 -2.41
CA MET A 1 84.30 30.27 -3.81
C MET A 1 82.92 29.84 -4.31
N SER A 2 82.17 30.72 -5.00
CA SER A 2 82.01 30.72 -6.48
C SER A 2 81.71 29.31 -7.03
N GLY A 3 80.61 29.02 -7.73
CA GLY A 3 79.54 29.85 -8.25
C GLY A 3 78.51 29.02 -9.04
N LYS A 4 77.40 29.68 -9.39
CA LYS A 4 76.54 29.58 -10.58
C LYS A 4 76.29 28.20 -11.22
N ILE A 5 75.00 27.81 -11.25
CA ILE A 5 74.40 26.88 -12.22
C ILE A 5 73.40 27.68 -13.09
N PRO A 6 73.41 27.57 -14.43
CA PRO A 6 72.44 28.26 -15.28
C PRO A 6 71.20 27.40 -15.61
N MET A 7 70.08 28.10 -15.78
CA MET A 7 68.81 27.63 -16.34
C MET A 7 68.87 27.48 -17.87
N SER A 8 68.30 26.40 -18.39
CA SER A 8 67.63 26.23 -19.71
C SER A 8 67.37 24.73 -19.89
N THR A 9 66.24 24.14 -20.29
CA THR A 9 65.03 24.57 -21.00
C THR A 9 63.95 23.52 -20.71
N VAL A 10 62.72 23.96 -20.49
CA VAL A 10 61.54 23.11 -20.33
C VAL A 10 61.14 22.53 -21.69
N VAL A 11 61.07 21.20 -21.79
CA VAL A 11 60.29 20.50 -22.83
C VAL A 11 59.22 19.69 -22.14
N LYS A 12 57.96 20.08 -22.35
CA LYS A 12 56.77 19.34 -21.93
C LYS A 12 56.61 18.11 -22.80
N THR A 13 56.57 16.92 -22.19
CA THR A 13 56.07 15.71 -22.84
C THR A 13 54.84 15.26 -22.07
N SER A 14 53.67 15.41 -22.68
CA SER A 14 52.39 14.93 -22.15
C SER A 14 52.36 13.41 -22.22
N MET A 15 52.30 12.75 -21.06
CA MET A 15 52.09 11.31 -20.95
C MET A 15 50.65 11.08 -20.49
N ILE A 16 49.79 10.64 -21.42
CA ILE A 16 48.44 10.17 -21.12
C ILE A 16 48.60 8.79 -20.46
N GLY A 17 48.44 8.73 -19.14
CA GLY A 17 48.33 7.48 -18.40
C GLY A 17 46.89 6.99 -18.42
N ILE A 18 46.63 5.90 -19.13
CA ILE A 18 45.38 5.14 -19.02
C ILE A 18 45.44 4.41 -17.66
N LEU A 19 44.73 4.92 -16.66
CA LEU A 19 44.47 4.18 -15.43
C LEU A 19 43.38 3.15 -15.74
N ALA A 20 43.74 1.89 -15.90
CA ALA A 20 42.79 0.80 -15.83
C ALA A 20 42.30 0.67 -14.39
N VAL A 21 41.14 1.24 -14.09
CA VAL A 21 40.42 0.99 -12.83
C VAL A 21 39.91 -0.44 -12.92
N ALA A 22 40.54 -1.35 -12.18
CA ALA A 22 39.99 -2.68 -11.94
C ALA A 22 38.63 -2.49 -11.25
N ALA A 23 37.53 -2.87 -11.92
CA ALA A 23 36.21 -2.86 -11.34
C ALA A 23 36.23 -3.76 -10.10
N ALA A 24 36.03 -3.16 -8.92
CA ALA A 24 35.74 -3.93 -7.72
C ALA A 24 34.54 -4.86 -8.02
N PRO A 25 34.51 -6.10 -7.51
CA PRO A 25 33.33 -6.95 -7.67
C PRO A 25 32.11 -6.17 -7.20
N LEU A 26 31.12 -5.98 -8.08
CA LEU A 26 29.84 -5.39 -7.69
C LEU A 26 29.17 -6.37 -6.74
N PHE A 27 29.27 -6.11 -5.43
CA PHE A 27 28.41 -6.76 -4.46
C PHE A 27 26.98 -6.31 -4.73
N ALA A 28 26.06 -7.26 -4.73
CA ALA A 28 24.65 -6.96 -4.88
C ALA A 28 24.14 -6.34 -3.58
N MET A 29 23.40 -5.26 -3.70
CA MET A 29 22.85 -4.46 -2.60
C MET A 29 21.97 -5.31 -1.70
N ASP A 30 22.09 -5.09 -0.40
CA ASP A 30 21.27 -5.70 0.62
C ASP A 30 20.28 -4.69 1.22
N VAL A 31 18.99 -5.00 1.12
CA VAL A 31 17.91 -4.18 1.65
C VAL A 31 17.01 -5.03 2.55
N ARG A 32 16.93 -4.64 3.82
CA ARG A 32 16.22 -5.42 4.85
C ARG A 32 15.63 -4.52 5.94
N VAL A 33 14.68 -5.06 6.69
CA VAL A 33 14.25 -4.45 7.96
C VAL A 33 15.04 -5.06 9.12
N GLY A 34 15.63 -4.19 9.94
CA GLY A 34 16.40 -4.55 11.12
C GLY A 34 15.79 -3.97 12.40
N GLN A 35 16.01 -4.62 13.53
CA GLN A 35 15.56 -4.13 14.84
C GLN A 35 16.51 -3.07 15.39
N THR A 36 15.94 -2.00 15.94
CA THR A 36 16.67 -1.00 16.73
C THR A 36 15.96 -0.79 18.06
N PRO A 37 16.60 -0.16 19.07
CA PRO A 37 15.91 0.21 20.29
C PRO A 37 14.65 1.08 20.03
N GLY A 38 14.66 1.89 18.96
CA GLY A 38 13.53 2.72 18.54
C GLY A 38 12.40 1.98 17.80
N GLY A 39 12.53 0.68 17.56
CA GLY A 39 11.64 -0.13 16.71
C GLY A 39 12.31 -0.59 15.41
N PRO A 40 11.57 -1.29 14.54
CA PRO A 40 12.06 -1.75 13.24
C PRO A 40 12.41 -0.56 12.33
N ARG A 41 13.54 -0.66 11.62
CA ARG A 41 14.01 0.32 10.64
C ARG A 41 14.47 -0.36 9.37
N MET A 42 14.38 0.36 8.26
CA MET A 42 14.90 -0.08 6.98
C MET A 42 16.41 0.20 6.88
N PHE A 43 17.15 -0.76 6.33
CA PHE A 43 18.58 -0.67 6.09
C PHE A 43 18.91 -0.97 4.64
N VAL A 44 19.84 -0.21 4.07
CA VAL A 44 20.47 -0.45 2.77
C VAL A 44 21.98 -0.59 3.01
N ASP A 45 22.54 -1.75 2.69
CA ASP A 45 23.94 -2.12 2.93
C ASP A 45 24.40 -1.82 4.38
N GLY A 46 23.52 -2.13 5.34
CA GLY A 46 23.76 -1.91 6.77
C GLY A 46 23.57 -0.46 7.25
N ASN A 47 23.23 0.49 6.38
CA ASN A 47 22.96 1.88 6.76
C ASN A 47 21.46 2.11 6.91
N ALA A 48 21.04 2.71 8.03
CA ALA A 48 19.63 3.03 8.25
C ALA A 48 19.17 4.12 7.27
N VAL A 49 18.05 3.89 6.60
CA VAL A 49 17.45 4.81 5.62
C VAL A 49 16.03 5.18 6.03
N ARG A 50 15.49 6.25 5.42
CA ARG A 50 14.10 6.65 5.61
C ARG A 50 13.21 5.69 4.79
N PRO A 51 12.18 5.06 5.38
CA PRO A 51 11.27 4.15 4.67
C PRO A 51 10.23 4.94 3.85
N ARG A 52 10.72 5.78 2.94
CA ARG A 52 9.96 6.77 2.18
C ARG A 52 9.99 6.37 0.71
N PHE A 53 8.83 6.04 0.18
CA PHE A 53 8.68 5.42 -1.13
C PHE A 53 7.81 6.30 -2.02
N TYR A 54 7.98 6.17 -3.34
CA TYR A 54 6.98 6.59 -4.32
C TYR A 54 6.37 5.35 -4.96
N TYR A 55 5.06 5.37 -5.20
CA TYR A 55 4.42 4.39 -6.08
C TYR A 55 3.81 5.06 -7.30
N GLY A 56 4.03 4.47 -8.48
CA GLY A 56 3.30 4.84 -9.69
C GLY A 56 3.05 3.65 -10.61
N SER A 57 2.01 3.77 -11.45
CA SER A 57 1.70 2.80 -12.51
C SER A 57 1.97 3.42 -13.89
N PRO A 58 2.47 2.66 -14.87
CA PRO A 58 2.61 3.13 -16.26
C PRO A 58 1.28 3.13 -17.02
N THR A 59 0.22 2.48 -16.50
CA THR A 59 -1.07 2.40 -17.17
C THR A 59 -2.00 3.52 -16.76
N CYS A 60 -2.34 4.43 -17.70
CA CYS A 60 -3.26 5.53 -17.45
C CYS A 60 -4.72 5.14 -17.77
N LEU A 61 -5.58 5.12 -16.75
CA LEU A 61 -7.03 5.22 -16.95
C LEU A 61 -7.35 6.61 -17.51
N CYS A 62 -7.85 6.72 -18.75
CA CYS A 62 -8.17 8.02 -19.34
C CYS A 62 -9.61 8.43 -18.99
N ASN A 63 -9.78 9.62 -18.42
CA ASN A 63 -11.10 10.22 -18.26
C ASN A 63 -11.46 10.97 -19.55
N ILE A 64 -12.56 10.58 -20.19
CA ILE A 64 -13.16 11.35 -21.27
C ILE A 64 -14.38 12.07 -20.68
N SER A 65 -14.14 13.17 -19.97
CA SER A 65 -15.20 13.99 -19.41
C SER A 65 -15.46 15.23 -20.28
N GLY A 66 -16.74 15.52 -20.48
CA GLY A 66 -17.18 16.80 -21.04
C GLY A 66 -18.04 16.70 -22.29
N LEU A 67 -19.08 17.55 -22.30
CA LEU A 67 -19.96 17.81 -23.44
C LEU A 67 -19.28 18.61 -24.56
N ARG A 68 -18.02 19.01 -24.37
CA ARG A 68 -17.22 19.76 -25.35
C ARG A 68 -16.35 18.81 -26.16
N LYS A 69 -16.07 19.18 -27.39
CA LYS A 69 -15.10 18.49 -28.23
C LYS A 69 -13.70 18.76 -27.69
N THR A 70 -13.03 17.71 -27.23
CA THR A 70 -11.67 17.77 -26.68
C THR A 70 -10.76 16.87 -27.50
N VAL A 71 -9.51 17.30 -27.74
CA VAL A 71 -8.53 16.51 -28.50
C VAL A 71 -7.73 15.67 -27.52
N LEU A 72 -7.85 14.35 -27.63
CA LEU A 72 -6.98 13.40 -26.94
C LEU A 72 -5.75 13.10 -27.78
N ARG A 73 -4.57 13.14 -27.15
CA ARG A 73 -3.30 12.78 -27.76
C ARG A 73 -2.61 11.75 -26.89
N ILE A 74 -2.32 10.60 -27.47
CA ILE A 74 -1.76 9.46 -26.77
C ILE A 74 -0.36 9.19 -27.33
N PRO A 75 0.69 9.71 -26.68
CA PRO A 75 2.05 9.36 -27.05
C PRO A 75 2.41 7.93 -26.67
N PHE A 76 3.11 7.24 -27.56
CA PHE A 76 3.76 5.97 -27.26
C PHE A 76 5.01 5.80 -28.13
N ALA A 77 5.91 4.91 -27.73
CA ALA A 77 7.08 4.55 -28.52
C ALA A 77 7.08 3.04 -28.74
N ALA A 78 7.44 2.61 -29.95
CA ALA A 78 7.55 1.19 -30.24
C ALA A 78 8.97 0.70 -29.94
N ASP A 79 9.07 -0.40 -29.20
CA ASP A 79 10.33 -1.02 -28.79
C ASP A 79 10.86 -2.03 -29.82
N ARG A 80 10.03 -2.37 -30.82
CA ARG A 80 10.35 -3.26 -31.94
C ARG A 80 9.55 -2.90 -33.20
N ASP A 81 10.00 -3.45 -34.33
CA ASP A 81 9.22 -3.45 -35.56
C ASP A 81 8.05 -4.41 -35.43
N THR A 82 6.84 -3.95 -35.75
CA THR A 82 5.59 -4.68 -35.57
C THR A 82 4.70 -4.46 -36.78
N ALA A 83 4.15 -5.53 -37.36
CA ALA A 83 3.15 -5.45 -38.45
C ALA A 83 1.70 -5.64 -37.98
N ASN A 84 1.49 -6.09 -36.73
CA ASN A 84 0.18 -6.38 -36.13
C ASN A 84 -0.06 -5.52 -34.88
N GLY A 85 0.25 -4.23 -34.98
CA GLY A 85 -0.01 -3.25 -33.94
C GLY A 85 -1.50 -2.96 -33.81
N ARG A 86 -1.90 -2.58 -32.59
CA ARG A 86 -3.28 -2.35 -32.20
C ARG A 86 -3.37 -1.15 -31.27
N VAL A 87 -4.41 -0.33 -31.45
CA VAL A 87 -4.87 0.63 -30.44
C VAL A 87 -6.34 0.35 -30.15
N ALA A 88 -6.68 0.09 -28.89
CA ALA A 88 -8.04 -0.14 -28.42
C ALA A 88 -8.49 0.95 -27.44
N LEU A 89 -9.77 1.30 -27.48
CA LEU A 89 -10.46 2.13 -26.50
C LEU A 89 -11.55 1.26 -25.86
N ASP A 90 -11.38 0.94 -24.59
CA ASP A 90 -12.15 -0.02 -23.83
C ASP A 90 -12.94 0.70 -22.73
N GLY A 91 -14.25 0.82 -22.90
CA GLY A 91 -15.16 1.39 -21.91
C GLY A 91 -15.47 0.41 -20.78
N TYR A 92 -15.74 0.91 -19.58
CA TYR A 92 -16.26 0.09 -18.49
C TYR A 92 -17.74 -0.27 -18.68
N PRO A 93 -18.26 -1.33 -18.06
CA PRO A 93 -19.70 -1.62 -18.06
C PRO A 93 -20.50 -0.41 -17.55
N GLY A 94 -21.51 0.03 -18.31
CA GLY A 94 -22.34 1.19 -17.97
C GLY A 94 -21.78 2.55 -18.43
N VAL A 95 -20.78 2.58 -19.32
CA VAL A 95 -20.31 3.83 -19.94
C VAL A 95 -21.36 4.48 -20.83
N ASP A 96 -21.41 5.81 -20.77
CA ASP A 96 -22.24 6.63 -21.65
C ASP A 96 -21.74 6.60 -23.12
N PRO A 97 -22.63 6.83 -24.10
CA PRO A 97 -22.24 6.91 -25.50
C PRO A 97 -21.18 7.99 -25.74
N LEU A 98 -20.17 7.64 -26.55
CA LEU A 98 -19.07 8.53 -26.92
C LEU A 98 -19.15 8.88 -28.41
N TRP A 99 -19.03 10.17 -28.73
CA TRP A 99 -18.69 10.60 -30.08
C TRP A 99 -17.18 10.80 -30.21
N PHE A 100 -16.59 10.39 -31.33
CA PHE A 100 -15.20 10.71 -31.67
C PHE A 100 -15.00 11.00 -33.17
N SER A 101 -14.02 11.86 -33.48
CA SER A 101 -13.56 12.13 -34.84
C SER A 101 -12.71 10.98 -35.37
N ASP A 102 -12.33 11.03 -36.64
CA ASP A 102 -11.27 10.18 -37.18
C ASP A 102 -10.06 10.15 -36.24
N ALA A 103 -9.62 8.95 -35.89
CA ALA A 103 -8.41 8.74 -35.12
C ALA A 103 -7.22 8.62 -36.06
N LYS A 104 -6.15 9.33 -35.71
CA LYS A 104 -4.94 9.44 -36.50
C LYS A 104 -3.78 8.85 -35.72
N LEU A 105 -2.99 8.01 -36.38
CA LEU A 105 -1.67 7.62 -35.92
C LEU A 105 -0.64 8.52 -36.60
N ILE A 106 0.05 9.33 -35.80
CA ILE A 106 1.10 10.24 -36.24
C ILE A 106 2.44 9.63 -35.84
N ASP A 107 3.27 9.25 -36.81
CA ASP A 107 4.67 8.88 -36.57
C ASP A 107 5.49 10.16 -36.52
N LEU A 108 5.88 10.58 -35.31
CA LEU A 108 6.66 11.80 -35.09
C LEU A 108 8.10 11.67 -35.56
N THR A 109 8.62 10.45 -35.64
CA THR A 109 9.99 10.18 -36.08
C THR A 109 10.07 10.21 -37.61
N ALA A 110 9.10 9.61 -38.29
CA ALA A 110 9.02 9.62 -39.76
C ALA A 110 8.30 10.85 -40.35
N GLY A 111 7.59 11.62 -39.52
CA GLY A 111 6.79 12.76 -39.98
C GLY A 111 5.52 12.38 -40.75
N THR A 112 5.02 11.14 -40.60
CA THR A 112 3.85 10.64 -41.33
C THR A 112 2.58 10.64 -40.49
N THR A 113 1.41 10.81 -41.09
CA THR A 113 0.11 10.74 -40.41
C THR A 113 -0.83 9.84 -41.19
N ASN A 114 -1.42 8.85 -40.53
CA ASN A 114 -2.40 7.93 -41.11
C ASN A 114 -3.71 8.00 -40.32
N VAL A 115 -4.85 8.05 -41.01
CA VAL A 115 -6.14 7.80 -40.37
C VAL A 115 -6.27 6.29 -40.17
N VAL A 116 -6.43 5.88 -38.91
CA VAL A 116 -6.39 4.47 -38.50
C VAL A 116 -7.74 3.98 -37.97
N MET A 117 -8.65 4.90 -37.67
CA MET A 117 -10.03 4.62 -37.30
C MET A 117 -10.90 5.76 -37.82
N SER A 118 -11.98 5.45 -38.51
CA SER A 118 -12.95 6.45 -38.93
C SER A 118 -13.79 6.94 -37.75
N ALA A 119 -14.30 8.17 -37.85
CA ALA A 119 -15.21 8.73 -36.87
C ALA A 119 -16.38 7.79 -36.57
N GLY A 120 -16.69 7.60 -35.29
CA GLY A 120 -17.84 6.83 -34.82
C GLY A 120 -18.95 7.75 -34.35
N GLU A 121 -20.18 7.43 -34.72
CA GLU A 121 -21.38 8.02 -34.12
C GLU A 121 -21.70 7.37 -32.77
N GLU A 122 -22.61 7.98 -32.01
CA GLU A 122 -22.98 7.66 -30.63
C GLU A 122 -23.37 6.18 -30.46
N THR A 123 -22.40 5.31 -30.15
CA THR A 123 -22.63 3.89 -29.91
C THR A 123 -22.43 3.54 -28.43
N ASN A 124 -23.26 2.61 -27.91
CA ASN A 124 -23.09 2.01 -26.57
C ASN A 124 -22.00 0.91 -26.55
N THR A 125 -21.13 0.85 -27.57
CA THR A 125 -20.14 -0.21 -27.68
C THR A 125 -18.99 0.05 -26.72
N LEU A 126 -18.73 -0.94 -25.86
CA LEU A 126 -17.63 -0.93 -24.89
C LEU A 126 -16.23 -0.96 -25.54
N HIS A 127 -16.09 -1.12 -26.86
CA HIS A 127 -14.81 -1.46 -27.47
C HIS A 127 -14.64 -0.85 -28.86
N TYR A 128 -13.66 0.03 -29.03
CA TYR A 128 -13.21 0.54 -30.33
C TYR A 128 -11.79 0.09 -30.60
N VAL A 129 -11.48 -0.34 -31.81
CA VAL A 129 -10.17 -0.94 -32.13
C VAL A 129 -9.69 -0.50 -33.50
N ALA A 130 -8.44 -0.05 -33.57
CA ALA A 130 -7.65 0.05 -34.79
C ALA A 130 -6.61 -1.08 -34.78
N ASP A 131 -6.73 -2.03 -35.70
CA ASP A 131 -5.85 -3.21 -35.83
C ASP A 131 -5.00 -3.14 -37.12
N GLY A 132 -3.99 -4.02 -37.21
CA GLY A 132 -3.13 -4.12 -38.39
C GLY A 132 -2.19 -2.93 -38.58
N LEU A 133 -1.89 -2.22 -37.48
CA LEU A 133 -1.02 -1.05 -37.51
C LEU A 133 0.45 -1.48 -37.60
N THR A 134 1.24 -0.72 -38.34
CA THR A 134 2.70 -0.94 -38.37
C THR A 134 3.40 0.02 -37.43
N PHE A 135 4.17 -0.51 -36.48
CA PHE A 135 5.03 0.26 -35.61
C PHE A 135 6.50 -0.06 -35.90
N ARG A 136 7.38 0.93 -35.77
CA ARG A 136 8.82 0.77 -36.02
C ARG A 136 9.61 1.01 -34.75
N LYS A 137 10.61 0.17 -34.52
CA LYS A 137 11.48 0.26 -33.34
C LYS A 137 12.09 1.66 -33.21
N GLY A 138 11.99 2.25 -32.03
CA GLY A 138 12.54 3.58 -31.72
C GLY A 138 11.74 4.75 -32.30
N HIS A 139 10.67 4.49 -33.04
CA HIS A 139 9.78 5.55 -33.50
C HIS A 139 8.82 5.98 -32.39
N ARG A 140 8.55 7.29 -32.35
CA ARG A 140 7.57 7.88 -31.44
C ARG A 140 6.29 8.16 -32.20
N TYR A 141 5.17 7.76 -31.62
CA TYR A 141 3.86 7.90 -32.21
C TYR A 141 2.94 8.75 -31.33
N HIS A 142 2.02 9.47 -31.95
CA HIS A 142 0.81 9.98 -31.29
C HIS A 142 -0.42 9.31 -31.91
N TYR A 143 -1.25 8.67 -31.10
CA TYR A 143 -2.62 8.35 -31.48
C TYR A 143 -3.54 9.51 -31.07
N VAL A 144 -4.18 10.16 -32.04
CA VAL A 144 -4.89 11.43 -31.85
C VAL A 144 -6.32 11.34 -32.37
N PHE A 145 -7.28 11.69 -31.54
CA PHE A 145 -8.67 11.87 -31.95
C PHE A 145 -9.33 12.97 -31.13
N THR A 146 -10.37 13.58 -31.67
CA THR A 146 -11.26 14.48 -30.92
C THR A 146 -12.40 13.66 -30.39
N HIS A 147 -12.79 13.85 -29.15
CA HIS A 147 -13.93 13.17 -28.56
C HIS A 147 -14.90 14.15 -27.92
N ARG A 148 -16.13 13.70 -27.69
CA ARG A 148 -17.15 14.42 -26.94
C ARG A 148 -18.07 13.41 -26.27
N ALA A 149 -18.22 13.51 -24.96
CA ALA A 149 -19.18 12.70 -24.23
C ALA A 149 -20.61 13.23 -24.47
N THR A 150 -21.60 12.34 -24.51
CA THR A 150 -23.02 12.71 -24.60
C THR A 150 -23.59 13.15 -23.24
N ARG A 151 -22.91 12.79 -22.16
CA ARG A 151 -23.20 13.21 -20.78
C ARG A 151 -21.91 13.69 -20.10
N PRO A 152 -21.98 14.38 -18.95
CA PRO A 152 -20.80 14.93 -18.30
C PRO A 152 -19.70 13.92 -17.92
N ARG A 153 -19.93 12.59 -18.00
CA ARG A 153 -19.01 11.56 -17.49
C ARG A 153 -18.91 10.36 -18.45
N THR A 154 -17.72 10.05 -18.95
CA THR A 154 -17.49 8.82 -19.72
C THR A 154 -16.06 8.31 -19.50
N TYR A 155 -15.89 7.01 -19.27
CA TYR A 155 -14.59 6.42 -18.89
C TYR A 155 -14.15 5.38 -19.90
N PHE A 156 -12.93 5.55 -20.41
CA PHE A 156 -12.31 4.58 -21.28
C PHE A 156 -10.90 4.27 -20.79
N THR A 157 -10.58 3.00 -20.73
CA THR A 157 -9.20 2.56 -20.82
C THR A 157 -8.76 2.67 -22.27
N ILE A 158 -7.49 2.99 -22.46
CA ILE A 158 -6.89 2.95 -23.78
C ILE A 158 -5.86 1.83 -23.71
N GLU A 159 -5.64 1.12 -24.79
CA GLU A 159 -4.64 0.08 -24.83
C GLU A 159 -3.93 0.16 -26.16
N VAL A 160 -2.67 0.55 -26.13
CA VAL A 160 -1.78 0.34 -27.26
C VAL A 160 -1.12 -1.02 -27.05
N SER A 161 -1.18 -1.89 -28.05
CA SER A 161 -0.65 -3.25 -27.96
C SER A 161 -0.21 -3.77 -29.31
N TYR A 162 0.46 -4.93 -29.32
CA TYR A 162 0.67 -5.72 -30.51
C TYR A 162 0.54 -7.20 -30.20
N SER A 163 0.25 -8.00 -31.22
CA SER A 163 0.10 -9.44 -31.09
C SER A 163 1.18 -10.19 -31.86
N GLU A 164 1.84 -11.13 -31.22
CA GLU A 164 2.84 -12.03 -31.82
C GLU A 164 2.60 -13.46 -31.32
N ASN A 165 2.48 -14.43 -32.24
CA ASN A 165 2.20 -15.84 -31.91
C ASN A 165 0.97 -16.07 -30.99
N GLY A 166 -0.05 -15.22 -31.12
CA GLY A 166 -1.26 -15.28 -30.27
C GLY A 166 -1.10 -14.62 -28.90
N HIS A 167 0.08 -14.10 -28.55
CA HIS A 167 0.32 -13.37 -27.30
C HIS A 167 0.20 -11.86 -27.50
N LYS A 168 -0.62 -11.20 -26.68
CA LYS A 168 -0.83 -9.75 -26.72
C LYS A 168 0.16 -9.06 -25.78
N THR A 169 0.99 -8.17 -26.33
CA THR A 169 1.91 -7.33 -25.55
C THR A 169 1.39 -5.91 -25.54
N LYS A 170 1.15 -5.35 -24.34
CA LYS A 170 0.80 -3.93 -24.18
C LYS A 170 2.05 -3.07 -24.35
N LEU A 171 1.95 -2.04 -25.17
CA LEU A 171 2.93 -0.97 -25.24
C LEU A 171 2.59 0.07 -24.17
N PRO A 172 3.58 0.59 -23.44
CA PRO A 172 3.35 1.73 -22.57
C PRO A 172 2.90 2.90 -23.45
N TYR A 173 1.70 3.40 -23.19
CA TYR A 173 1.24 4.66 -23.77
C TYR A 173 1.15 5.67 -22.64
N TYR A 174 1.77 6.80 -22.89
CA TYR A 174 2.07 7.81 -21.90
C TYR A 174 0.95 8.85 -21.95
N TYR A 175 0.27 9.14 -20.85
CA TYR A 175 -0.40 10.44 -20.72
C TYR A 175 0.66 11.47 -20.32
N GLY A 176 1.72 11.59 -21.13
CA GLY A 176 3.05 11.93 -20.63
C GLY A 176 3.65 10.81 -19.76
N ASP A 177 4.95 10.87 -19.51
CA ASP A 177 5.65 9.89 -18.66
C ASP A 177 5.40 10.21 -17.18
N THR A 178 4.15 10.11 -16.72
CA THR A 178 3.75 10.48 -15.35
C THR A 178 4.58 9.75 -14.29
N LEU A 179 4.81 8.46 -14.47
CA LEU A 179 5.67 7.65 -13.62
C LEU A 179 7.12 8.19 -13.63
N GLY A 180 7.73 8.35 -14.80
CA GLY A 180 9.11 8.83 -14.89
C GLY A 180 9.30 10.27 -14.40
N ASP A 181 8.40 11.18 -14.77
CA ASP A 181 8.39 12.57 -14.34
C ASP A 181 8.25 12.67 -12.82
N THR A 182 7.38 11.86 -12.22
CA THR A 182 7.18 11.86 -10.77
C THR A 182 8.34 11.19 -10.05
N VAL A 183 8.97 10.16 -10.62
CA VAL A 183 10.21 9.56 -10.08
C VAL A 183 11.36 10.57 -10.10
N ALA A 184 11.47 11.41 -11.13
CA ALA A 184 12.45 12.49 -11.15
C ALA A 184 12.19 13.53 -10.04
N LEU A 185 10.92 13.89 -9.82
CA LEU A 185 10.53 14.77 -8.71
C LEU A 185 10.81 14.13 -7.34
N ALA A 186 10.48 12.85 -7.17
CA ALA A 186 10.74 12.08 -5.96
C ALA A 186 12.24 12.03 -5.62
N SER A 187 13.08 11.73 -6.61
CA SER A 187 14.53 11.73 -6.49
C SER A 187 15.07 13.09 -6.04
N SER A 188 14.52 14.19 -6.59
CA SER A 188 14.90 15.55 -6.17
C SER A 188 14.55 15.89 -4.71
N ALA A 189 13.71 15.07 -4.08
CA ALA A 189 13.26 15.19 -2.70
C ALA A 189 13.80 14.06 -1.80
N ASP A 190 14.92 13.41 -2.17
CA ASP A 190 15.58 12.35 -1.39
C ASP A 190 14.69 11.09 -1.21
N VAL A 191 13.86 10.80 -2.23
CA VAL A 191 13.03 9.58 -2.29
C VAL A 191 13.52 8.71 -3.45
N ASP A 192 14.38 7.75 -3.11
CA ASP A 192 14.98 6.82 -4.07
C ASP A 192 14.22 5.49 -4.17
N PHE A 193 13.43 5.14 -3.17
CA PHE A 193 12.60 3.93 -3.25
C PHE A 193 11.40 4.15 -4.18
N VAL A 194 11.29 3.27 -5.18
CA VAL A 194 10.19 3.30 -6.15
C VAL A 194 9.54 1.93 -6.20
N THR A 195 8.28 1.88 -5.78
CA THR A 195 7.39 0.75 -6.03
C THR A 195 6.61 1.01 -7.32
N PHE A 196 6.41 0.01 -8.17
CA PHE A 196 5.70 0.22 -9.43
C PHE A 196 5.07 -1.07 -9.94
N SER A 197 4.16 -0.93 -10.90
CA SER A 197 3.67 -2.05 -11.71
C SER A 197 4.09 -1.88 -13.18
N THR A 198 4.00 -2.92 -14.01
CA THR A 198 4.34 -2.84 -15.45
C THR A 198 3.15 -2.93 -16.39
N ASP A 199 2.06 -3.59 -15.99
CA ASP A 199 0.98 -3.98 -16.92
C ASP A 199 -0.44 -3.63 -16.43
N SER A 200 -0.64 -3.49 -15.11
CA SER A 200 -1.91 -3.06 -14.51
C SER A 200 -1.66 -2.27 -13.23
N SER A 201 -2.62 -1.44 -12.81
CA SER A 201 -2.54 -0.72 -11.52
C SER A 201 -2.46 -1.63 -10.29
N TRP A 202 -2.75 -2.92 -10.45
CA TRP A 202 -2.85 -3.90 -9.37
C TRP A 202 -1.61 -4.81 -9.25
N GLY A 203 -0.75 -4.84 -10.28
CA GLY A 203 0.54 -5.51 -10.24
C GLY A 203 1.11 -5.82 -11.62
N CYS A 204 2.39 -6.18 -11.68
CA CYS A 204 3.02 -6.73 -12.87
C CYS A 204 2.42 -8.10 -13.18
N GLU A 205 2.01 -8.31 -14.42
CA GLU A 205 1.40 -9.56 -14.92
C GLU A 205 2.30 -10.19 -15.98
N GLY A 206 2.08 -11.48 -16.27
CA GLY A 206 2.77 -12.16 -17.38
C GLY A 206 4.27 -12.40 -17.16
N TRP A 207 4.74 -12.35 -15.91
CA TRP A 207 6.10 -12.72 -15.51
C TRP A 207 6.25 -14.22 -15.17
N TRP A 208 5.13 -14.97 -15.16
CA TRP A 208 5.12 -16.42 -15.04
C TRP A 208 5.46 -17.07 -16.39
N ASN A 209 6.59 -17.76 -16.43
CA ASN A 209 7.07 -18.45 -17.62
C ASN A 209 6.64 -19.93 -17.61
N PRO A 210 6.07 -20.46 -18.71
CA PRO A 210 5.79 -21.88 -18.80
C PRO A 210 7.09 -22.69 -18.91
N PRO A 211 7.17 -23.91 -18.35
CA PRO A 211 8.43 -24.67 -18.27
C PRO A 211 9.11 -24.97 -19.61
N GLU A 212 8.33 -25.03 -20.68
CA GLU A 212 8.82 -25.32 -22.04
C GLU A 212 9.31 -24.09 -22.82
N ALA A 213 9.08 -22.87 -22.32
CA ALA A 213 9.56 -21.64 -22.93
C ALA A 213 10.78 -21.10 -22.19
N PRO A 214 11.69 -20.39 -22.88
CA PRO A 214 12.70 -19.58 -22.20
C PRO A 214 12.03 -18.58 -21.26
N GLU A 215 12.68 -18.31 -20.12
CA GLU A 215 12.20 -17.28 -19.19
C GLU A 215 12.26 -15.89 -19.85
N ASP A 216 11.14 -15.18 -19.88
CA ASP A 216 11.03 -13.81 -20.40
C ASP A 216 10.62 -12.85 -19.28
N TYR A 217 11.61 -12.10 -18.77
CA TYR A 217 11.42 -11.02 -17.81
C TYR A 217 11.53 -9.63 -18.45
N SER A 218 11.52 -9.55 -19.79
CA SER A 218 11.88 -8.34 -20.53
C SER A 218 11.01 -7.14 -20.20
N LYS A 219 9.75 -7.34 -19.82
CA LYS A 219 8.84 -6.25 -19.42
C LYS A 219 9.31 -5.54 -18.15
N ILE A 220 9.56 -6.31 -17.09
CA ILE A 220 10.04 -5.78 -15.81
C ILE A 220 11.46 -5.22 -16.01
N ASP A 221 12.31 -5.93 -16.77
CA ASP A 221 13.66 -5.48 -17.07
C ASP A 221 13.69 -4.09 -17.73
N ARG A 222 12.84 -3.85 -18.73
CA ARG A 222 12.78 -2.55 -19.42
C ARG A 222 12.38 -1.44 -18.45
N GLU A 223 11.45 -1.70 -17.54
CA GLU A 223 11.03 -0.69 -16.58
C GLU A 223 12.11 -0.42 -15.53
N PHE A 224 12.85 -1.46 -15.10
CA PHE A 224 14.05 -1.30 -14.27
C PHE A 224 15.10 -0.43 -14.96
N GLU A 225 15.45 -0.75 -16.21
CA GLU A 225 16.43 -0.01 -17.00
C GLU A 225 16.00 1.46 -17.20
N ARG A 226 14.70 1.68 -17.45
CA ARG A 226 14.12 3.01 -17.63
C ARG A 226 14.18 3.85 -16.35
N LEU A 227 13.68 3.31 -15.23
CA LEU A 227 13.63 4.02 -13.95
C LEU A 227 15.04 4.28 -13.39
N ALA A 228 15.96 3.32 -13.53
CA ALA A 228 17.37 3.52 -13.19
C ALA A 228 18.04 4.58 -14.08
N GLY A 229 17.61 4.72 -15.33
CA GLY A 229 18.06 5.80 -16.23
C GLY A 229 17.57 7.20 -15.82
N ILE A 230 16.43 7.28 -15.13
CA ILE A 230 15.83 8.53 -14.64
C ILE A 230 16.41 8.90 -13.27
N ASN A 231 16.43 7.95 -12.33
CA ASN A 231 17.08 8.07 -11.04
C ASN A 231 18.17 7.00 -10.90
N PRO A 232 19.46 7.37 -11.08
CA PRO A 232 20.59 6.45 -10.93
C PRO A 232 20.77 5.84 -9.53
N ASN A 233 20.08 6.36 -8.51
CA ASN A 233 20.08 5.82 -7.15
C ASN A 233 18.82 5.00 -6.84
N ALA A 234 17.93 4.80 -7.83
CA ALA A 234 16.63 4.18 -7.58
C ALA A 234 16.74 2.80 -6.94
N LEU A 235 15.96 2.62 -5.87
CA LEU A 235 15.77 1.39 -5.11
C LEU A 235 14.40 0.81 -5.47
N LEU A 236 14.41 -0.09 -6.44
CA LEU A 236 13.24 -0.56 -7.17
C LEU A 236 12.59 -1.77 -6.50
N VAL A 237 11.29 -1.66 -6.26
CA VAL A 237 10.45 -2.70 -5.66
C VAL A 237 9.22 -2.95 -6.53
N PRO A 238 9.27 -3.85 -7.53
CA PRO A 238 8.08 -4.10 -8.34
C PRO A 238 6.97 -4.74 -7.49
N ARG A 239 5.74 -4.25 -7.69
CA ARG A 239 4.51 -4.87 -7.20
C ARG A 239 4.08 -5.93 -8.19
N ILE A 240 4.15 -7.21 -7.83
CA ILE A 240 3.87 -8.34 -8.72
C ILE A 240 2.60 -9.08 -8.28
N THR A 241 1.72 -9.47 -9.21
CA THR A 241 0.62 -10.38 -8.86
C THR A 241 1.10 -11.83 -8.89
N ALA A 242 0.85 -12.57 -7.82
CA ALA A 242 1.08 -14.01 -7.72
C ALA A 242 -0.07 -14.85 -8.31
N ASP A 243 -1.13 -14.22 -8.83
CA ASP A 243 -2.24 -14.96 -9.44
C ASP A 243 -1.78 -15.70 -10.70
N ALA A 244 -2.24 -16.96 -10.85
CA ALA A 244 -1.79 -17.79 -11.94
C ALA A 244 -2.27 -17.26 -13.31
N PRO A 245 -1.42 -17.32 -14.35
CA PRO A 245 -1.79 -16.88 -15.70
C PRO A 245 -2.79 -17.83 -16.35
N ALA A 246 -3.45 -17.35 -17.41
CA ALA A 246 -4.48 -18.09 -18.14
C ALA A 246 -4.01 -19.48 -18.61
N TRP A 247 -2.80 -19.59 -19.18
CA TRP A 247 -2.26 -20.87 -19.64
C TRP A 247 -2.11 -21.90 -18.51
N PHE A 248 -1.81 -21.45 -17.28
CA PHE A 248 -1.70 -22.34 -16.13
C PHE A 248 -3.09 -22.82 -15.70
N HIS A 249 -4.09 -21.94 -15.72
CA HIS A 249 -5.49 -22.28 -15.48
C HIS A 249 -6.12 -23.19 -16.54
N GLU A 250 -5.61 -23.17 -17.78
CA GLU A 250 -6.01 -24.09 -18.86
C GLU A 250 -5.43 -25.49 -18.64
N ARG A 251 -4.17 -25.58 -18.20
CA ARG A 251 -3.50 -26.86 -17.88
C ARG A 251 -3.99 -27.49 -16.57
N HIS A 252 -4.36 -26.64 -15.62
CA HIS A 252 -4.75 -27.03 -14.27
C HIS A 252 -6.13 -26.47 -13.91
N PRO A 253 -7.21 -26.89 -14.61
CA PRO A 253 -8.56 -26.40 -14.31
C PRO A 253 -9.01 -26.70 -12.86
N GLU A 254 -8.43 -27.71 -12.21
CA GLU A 254 -8.70 -28.13 -10.83
C GLU A 254 -8.29 -27.10 -9.76
N ILE A 255 -7.41 -26.15 -10.08
CA ILE A 255 -6.94 -25.14 -9.10
C ILE A 255 -7.93 -23.99 -8.93
N ARG A 256 -8.96 -23.90 -9.78
CA ARG A 256 -9.87 -22.77 -9.82
C ARG A 256 -10.69 -22.71 -8.54
N MET A 257 -10.80 -21.52 -7.97
CA MET A 257 -11.70 -21.24 -6.87
C MET A 257 -13.15 -21.43 -7.31
N VAL A 258 -13.93 -22.18 -6.53
CA VAL A 258 -15.36 -22.42 -6.81
C VAL A 258 -16.20 -21.63 -5.80
N TYR A 259 -17.28 -21.05 -6.31
CA TYR A 259 -18.21 -20.19 -5.59
C TYR A 259 -19.61 -20.78 -5.51
N GLU A 260 -20.34 -20.37 -4.47
CA GLU A 260 -21.78 -20.57 -4.33
C GLU A 260 -22.46 -19.19 -4.10
N PRO A 261 -23.36 -18.73 -4.99
CA PRO A 261 -23.67 -19.34 -6.29
C PRO A 261 -22.44 -19.31 -7.21
N ARG A 262 -22.42 -20.16 -8.24
CA ARG A 262 -21.31 -20.18 -9.20
C ARG A 262 -21.17 -18.83 -9.89
N CYS A 263 -19.94 -18.34 -10.00
CA CYS A 263 -19.58 -17.22 -10.86
C CYS A 263 -18.54 -17.69 -11.89
N GLY A 264 -18.48 -17.03 -13.05
CA GLY A 264 -17.56 -17.38 -14.12
C GLY A 264 -16.12 -16.90 -13.91
N LEU A 265 -15.77 -16.42 -12.72
CA LEU A 265 -14.43 -15.90 -12.45
C LEU A 265 -13.39 -17.02 -12.45
N VAL A 266 -12.28 -16.77 -13.14
CA VAL A 266 -11.12 -17.66 -13.14
C VAL A 266 -10.07 -17.05 -12.21
N ILE A 267 -10.02 -17.55 -10.98
CA ILE A 267 -9.03 -17.17 -9.98
C ILE A 267 -8.52 -18.43 -9.29
N SER A 268 -7.26 -18.44 -8.90
CA SER A 268 -6.66 -19.59 -8.21
C SER A 268 -7.20 -19.70 -6.79
N SER A 269 -7.60 -20.91 -6.40
CA SER A 269 -7.92 -21.27 -5.02
C SER A 269 -6.64 -21.20 -4.19
N VAL A 270 -6.66 -20.39 -3.13
CA VAL A 270 -5.55 -20.29 -2.17
C VAL A 270 -5.22 -21.67 -1.58
N SER A 271 -6.20 -22.57 -1.47
CA SER A 271 -6.01 -23.92 -0.96
C SER A 271 -5.35 -24.88 -1.95
N SER A 272 -5.23 -24.51 -3.23
CA SER A 272 -4.60 -25.38 -4.23
C SER A 272 -3.10 -25.49 -4.01
N ARG A 273 -2.64 -26.67 -3.58
CA ARG A 273 -1.21 -26.96 -3.38
C ARG A 273 -0.41 -26.89 -4.68
N ILE A 274 -1.03 -27.22 -5.81
CA ILE A 274 -0.43 -27.10 -7.16
C ILE A 274 -0.14 -25.63 -7.47
N TYR A 275 -1.13 -24.76 -7.26
CA TYR A 275 -0.99 -23.32 -7.45
C TYR A 275 0.04 -22.72 -6.49
N ARG A 276 -0.07 -22.99 -5.18
CA ARG A 276 0.86 -22.46 -4.18
C ARG A 276 2.32 -22.78 -4.52
N LYS A 277 2.59 -24.03 -4.90
CA LYS A 277 3.93 -24.46 -5.32
C LYS A 277 4.38 -23.70 -6.56
N ALA A 278 3.57 -23.65 -7.62
CA ALA A 278 3.93 -22.97 -8.87
C ALA A 278 4.18 -21.47 -8.66
N ALA A 279 3.37 -20.81 -7.81
CA ALA A 279 3.54 -19.41 -7.45
C ALA A 279 4.86 -19.18 -6.70
N CYS A 280 5.18 -20.02 -5.73
CA CYS A 280 6.45 -19.94 -5.02
C CYS A 280 7.65 -20.15 -5.95
N ASP A 281 7.61 -21.18 -6.80
CA ASP A 281 8.68 -21.46 -7.77
C ASP A 281 8.89 -20.25 -8.71
N ALA A 282 7.81 -19.63 -9.18
CA ALA A 282 7.86 -18.45 -10.04
C ALA A 282 8.46 -17.25 -9.30
N VAL A 283 7.98 -16.93 -8.09
CA VAL A 283 8.47 -15.80 -7.27
C VAL A 283 9.96 -15.94 -6.98
N GLU A 284 10.42 -17.14 -6.64
CA GLU A 284 11.83 -17.42 -6.37
C GLU A 284 12.70 -17.14 -7.60
N LYS A 285 12.27 -17.61 -8.78
CA LYS A 285 12.98 -17.36 -10.05
C LYS A 285 13.02 -15.89 -10.43
N LEU A 286 11.91 -15.16 -10.31
CA LEU A 286 11.87 -13.73 -10.59
C LEU A 286 12.80 -12.96 -9.65
N SER A 287 12.74 -13.25 -8.35
CA SER A 287 13.60 -12.62 -7.33
C SER A 287 15.08 -12.85 -7.65
N TYR A 288 15.44 -14.09 -8.00
CA TYR A 288 16.80 -14.44 -8.43
C TYR A 288 17.23 -13.66 -9.69
N HIS A 289 16.38 -13.62 -10.71
CA HIS A 289 16.66 -12.89 -11.95
C HIS A 289 16.89 -11.39 -11.69
N LEU A 290 15.98 -10.73 -10.97
CA LEU A 290 16.09 -9.29 -10.70
C LEU A 290 17.33 -8.95 -9.87
N LYS A 291 17.67 -9.77 -8.87
CA LYS A 291 18.90 -9.62 -8.08
C LYS A 291 20.14 -9.78 -8.94
N ALA A 292 20.17 -10.78 -9.83
CA ALA A 292 21.31 -11.04 -10.70
C ALA A 292 21.50 -9.95 -11.77
N LYS A 293 20.41 -9.49 -12.39
CA LYS A 293 20.45 -8.50 -13.47
C LYS A 293 20.60 -7.07 -12.97
N PHE A 294 19.99 -6.73 -11.84
CA PHE A 294 19.96 -5.36 -11.29
C PHE A 294 20.52 -5.29 -9.86
N PRO A 295 21.79 -5.70 -9.63
CA PRO A 295 22.36 -5.85 -8.29
C PRO A 295 22.42 -4.54 -7.49
N ARG A 296 22.30 -3.37 -8.13
CA ARG A 296 22.30 -2.05 -7.47
C ARG A 296 20.93 -1.40 -7.33
N HIS A 297 19.93 -1.92 -8.03
CA HIS A 297 18.60 -1.30 -8.10
C HIS A 297 17.52 -2.20 -7.53
N TYR A 298 17.68 -3.52 -7.54
CA TYR A 298 16.68 -4.41 -6.98
C TYR A 298 16.68 -4.35 -5.45
N ALA A 299 15.66 -3.70 -4.90
CA ALA A 299 15.49 -3.49 -3.46
C ALA A 299 14.50 -4.47 -2.81
N GLY A 300 13.63 -5.13 -3.59
CA GLY A 300 12.66 -6.09 -3.04
C GLY A 300 11.47 -6.38 -3.93
N LEU A 301 10.48 -7.07 -3.36
CA LEU A 301 9.18 -7.35 -3.98
C LEU A 301 8.04 -6.96 -3.05
N GLN A 302 7.02 -6.31 -3.62
CA GLN A 302 5.69 -6.29 -3.04
C GLN A 302 4.86 -7.36 -3.75
N ILE A 303 4.45 -8.41 -3.04
CA ILE A 303 3.74 -9.52 -3.66
C ILE A 303 2.25 -9.35 -3.42
N SER A 304 1.49 -9.15 -4.50
CA SER A 304 0.04 -9.02 -4.50
C SER A 304 -0.65 -10.28 -4.99
N GLY A 305 -1.96 -10.37 -4.78
CA GLY A 305 -2.80 -11.45 -5.30
C GLY A 305 -4.23 -11.34 -4.81
N GLN A 306 -5.11 -12.16 -5.37
CA GLN A 306 -6.53 -12.21 -5.00
C GLN A 306 -7.24 -10.87 -5.19
N ASN A 307 -8.18 -10.51 -4.31
CA ASN A 307 -9.02 -9.34 -4.51
C ASN A 307 -8.23 -8.04 -4.34
N SER A 308 -8.41 -7.09 -5.25
CA SER A 308 -7.75 -5.78 -5.26
C SER A 308 -6.22 -5.81 -5.10
N ALA A 309 -5.57 -6.95 -5.36
CA ALA A 309 -4.15 -7.16 -5.07
C ALA A 309 -3.76 -7.11 -3.56
N GLU A 310 -4.72 -7.29 -2.65
CA GLU A 310 -4.56 -7.07 -1.21
C GLU A 310 -4.78 -8.34 -0.34
N TRP A 311 -4.81 -9.52 -0.97
CA TRP A 311 -4.86 -10.82 -0.28
C TRP A 311 -6.07 -11.10 0.62
N PHE A 312 -7.23 -10.51 0.32
CA PHE A 312 -8.51 -11.09 0.73
C PHE A 312 -9.11 -11.94 -0.39
N TYR A 313 -9.85 -12.99 -0.02
CA TYR A 313 -10.47 -13.89 -0.99
C TYR A 313 -11.29 -13.09 -2.02
N MET A 314 -11.13 -13.44 -3.30
CA MET A 314 -11.84 -12.79 -4.41
C MET A 314 -13.36 -12.77 -4.16
N LEU A 315 -13.99 -11.61 -4.38
CA LEU A 315 -15.40 -11.31 -4.07
C LEU A 315 -15.82 -11.29 -2.59
N SER A 316 -14.91 -11.49 -1.61
CA SER A 316 -15.30 -11.55 -0.18
C SER A 316 -15.86 -10.24 0.38
N THR A 317 -15.62 -9.12 -0.30
CA THR A 317 -16.09 -7.77 0.07
C THR A 317 -17.09 -7.19 -0.93
N SER A 318 -17.45 -7.95 -1.97
CA SER A 318 -18.41 -7.51 -2.98
C SER A 318 -19.84 -7.57 -2.47
N SER A 319 -20.72 -6.71 -2.98
CA SER A 319 -22.14 -6.63 -2.61
C SER A 319 -22.99 -7.83 -3.07
N GLY A 320 -22.38 -8.90 -3.56
CA GLY A 320 -23.06 -10.10 -4.04
C GLY A 320 -23.05 -11.24 -3.04
N ASP A 321 -23.97 -12.19 -3.19
CA ASP A 321 -24.11 -13.38 -2.35
C ASP A 321 -23.05 -14.48 -2.63
N TYR A 322 -21.85 -14.13 -3.10
CA TYR A 322 -20.84 -15.11 -3.49
C TYR A 322 -20.00 -15.57 -2.29
N LEU A 323 -20.02 -16.86 -2.03
CA LEU A 323 -19.13 -17.51 -1.06
C LEU A 323 -18.13 -18.38 -1.79
N SER A 324 -16.84 -18.12 -1.61
CA SER A 324 -15.76 -18.93 -2.19
C SER A 324 -15.44 -20.17 -1.37
N GLY A 325 -14.57 -21.03 -1.91
CA GLY A 325 -13.98 -22.17 -1.19
C GLY A 325 -14.76 -23.47 -1.31
N TYR A 326 -15.62 -23.61 -2.32
CA TYR A 326 -16.35 -24.86 -2.62
C TYR A 326 -15.59 -25.78 -3.60
N ASP A 327 -14.31 -25.50 -3.85
CA ASP A 327 -13.44 -26.34 -4.66
C ASP A 327 -12.91 -27.53 -3.85
N ALA A 328 -12.52 -28.61 -4.55
CA ALA A 328 -12.01 -29.82 -3.92
C ALA A 328 -10.74 -29.56 -3.10
N GLY A 329 -9.86 -28.68 -3.57
CA GLY A 329 -8.63 -28.30 -2.86
C GLY A 329 -8.91 -27.68 -1.50
N THR A 330 -9.89 -26.77 -1.43
CA THR A 330 -10.34 -26.17 -0.16
C THR A 330 -10.95 -27.19 0.79
N ARG A 331 -11.80 -28.09 0.30
CA ARG A 331 -12.34 -29.18 1.13
C ARG A 331 -11.21 -30.05 1.70
N ASP A 332 -10.29 -30.50 0.86
CA ASP A 332 -9.23 -31.42 1.27
C ASP A 332 -8.26 -30.75 2.27
N ALA A 333 -7.92 -29.48 2.05
CA ALA A 333 -7.13 -28.68 3.00
C ALA A 333 -7.86 -28.46 4.34
N PHE A 334 -9.18 -28.25 4.31
CA PHE A 334 -9.99 -28.13 5.52
C PHE A 334 -10.03 -29.45 6.31
N ARG A 335 -10.10 -30.60 5.64
CA ARG A 335 -10.00 -31.91 6.30
C ARG A 335 -8.68 -32.08 7.03
N GLU A 336 -7.55 -31.70 6.41
CA GLU A 336 -6.25 -31.76 7.06
C GLU A 336 -6.14 -30.76 8.24
N TRP A 337 -6.75 -29.58 8.13
CA TRP A 337 -6.86 -28.63 9.26
C TRP A 337 -7.59 -29.24 10.46
N LEU A 338 -8.74 -29.88 10.22
CA LEU A 338 -9.52 -30.54 11.26
C LEU A 338 -8.78 -31.72 11.89
N LYS A 339 -8.13 -32.54 11.06
CA LYS A 339 -7.29 -33.65 11.51
C LYS A 339 -6.16 -33.20 12.42
N ALA A 340 -5.46 -32.13 12.06
CA ALA A 340 -4.38 -31.56 12.87
C ALA A 340 -4.87 -31.04 14.24
N ARG A 341 -6.17 -30.74 14.37
CA ARG A 341 -6.83 -30.29 15.61
C ARG A 341 -7.49 -31.44 16.38
N GLY A 342 -7.34 -32.68 15.92
CA GLY A 342 -7.88 -33.86 16.59
C GLY A 342 -9.39 -34.05 16.44
N ASP A 343 -10.03 -33.40 15.47
CA ASP A 343 -11.43 -33.64 15.14
C ASP A 343 -11.60 -35.09 14.66
N THR A 344 -12.61 -35.81 15.17
CA THR A 344 -12.83 -37.23 14.83
C THR A 344 -13.49 -37.43 13.47
N ASP A 345 -14.22 -36.42 12.98
CA ASP A 345 -15.02 -36.50 11.76
C ASP A 345 -14.31 -35.84 10.56
N TRP A 346 -13.02 -35.52 10.71
CA TRP A 346 -12.21 -34.83 9.71
C TRP A 346 -12.25 -35.49 8.33
N ALA A 347 -12.29 -36.82 8.27
CA ALA A 347 -12.19 -37.57 7.01
C ALA A 347 -13.42 -37.41 6.11
N THR A 348 -14.59 -37.15 6.70
CA THR A 348 -15.87 -36.99 5.98
C THR A 348 -16.36 -35.54 5.98
N ALA A 349 -15.66 -34.62 6.64
CA ALA A 349 -16.04 -33.22 6.72
C ALA A 349 -16.17 -32.59 5.32
N GLU A 350 -17.23 -31.83 5.10
CA GLU A 350 -17.45 -31.03 3.90
C GLU A 350 -17.31 -29.55 4.21
N VAL A 351 -17.17 -28.72 3.17
CA VAL A 351 -17.22 -27.26 3.32
C VAL A 351 -18.62 -26.86 3.80
N PRO A 352 -18.76 -26.01 4.84
CA PRO A 352 -20.06 -25.63 5.38
C PRO A 352 -20.99 -25.02 4.32
N ALA A 353 -22.28 -25.34 4.40
CA ALA A 353 -23.26 -24.82 3.46
C ALA A 353 -23.40 -23.30 3.59
N PRO A 354 -23.81 -22.57 2.54
CA PRO A 354 -23.98 -21.12 2.60
C PRO A 354 -24.85 -20.63 3.77
N ALA A 355 -25.89 -21.37 4.13
CA ALA A 355 -26.76 -21.04 5.25
C ALA A 355 -26.03 -21.08 6.61
N GLU A 356 -25.10 -22.02 6.80
CA GLU A 356 -24.29 -22.12 8.01
C GLU A 356 -23.24 -21.02 8.11
N ARG A 357 -22.64 -20.63 6.97
CA ARG A 357 -21.66 -19.54 6.88
C ARG A 357 -22.27 -18.15 7.04
N ARG A 358 -23.59 -18.05 6.85
CA ARG A 358 -24.36 -16.81 7.01
C ARG A 358 -25.13 -16.75 8.33
N SER A 359 -25.07 -17.80 9.15
CA SER A 359 -25.77 -17.77 10.44
C SER A 359 -25.12 -16.78 11.39
N SER A 360 -25.92 -16.15 12.24
CA SER A 360 -25.43 -15.26 13.30
C SER A 360 -26.05 -15.70 14.63
N PRO A 361 -25.26 -16.28 15.56
CA PRO A 361 -23.85 -16.60 15.43
C PRO A 361 -23.56 -17.69 14.38
N LEU A 362 -22.30 -17.78 13.93
CA LEU A 362 -21.85 -18.87 13.05
C LEU A 362 -22.04 -20.23 13.71
N SER A 363 -22.34 -21.27 12.92
CA SER A 363 -22.28 -22.64 13.43
C SER A 363 -20.84 -22.98 13.86
N PRO A 364 -20.63 -23.89 14.83
CA PRO A 364 -19.26 -24.27 15.24
C PRO A 364 -18.38 -24.72 14.07
N ARG A 365 -18.96 -25.45 13.10
CA ARG A 365 -18.24 -25.90 11.91
C ARG A 365 -17.92 -24.74 10.96
N ALA A 366 -18.83 -23.77 10.79
CA ALA A 366 -18.57 -22.57 10.00
C ALA A 366 -17.50 -21.66 10.63
N LEU A 367 -17.48 -21.52 11.96
CA LEU A 367 -16.43 -20.80 12.67
C LEU A 367 -15.05 -21.47 12.50
N GLU A 368 -14.98 -22.80 12.62
CA GLU A 368 -13.72 -23.53 12.36
C GLU A 368 -13.26 -23.41 10.90
N PHE A 369 -14.20 -23.40 9.94
CA PHE A 369 -13.88 -23.14 8.54
C PHE A 369 -13.36 -21.72 8.32
N ALA A 370 -13.95 -20.71 8.97
CA ALA A 370 -13.46 -19.34 8.93
C ALA A 370 -12.03 -19.23 9.49
N ARG A 371 -11.75 -19.83 10.64
CA ARG A 371 -10.39 -19.92 11.21
C ARG A 371 -9.41 -20.57 10.25
N PHE A 372 -9.78 -21.71 9.66
CA PHE A 372 -9.00 -22.38 8.62
C PHE A 372 -8.66 -21.46 7.48
N ARG A 373 -9.64 -20.74 6.91
CA ARG A 373 -9.42 -19.84 5.77
C ARG A 373 -8.44 -18.71 6.08
N ASN A 374 -8.58 -18.10 7.25
CA ASN A 374 -7.65 -17.05 7.70
C ASN A 374 -6.23 -17.62 7.87
N ARG A 375 -6.08 -18.82 8.45
CA ARG A 375 -4.79 -19.50 8.52
C ARG A 375 -4.23 -19.87 7.15
N GLU A 376 -5.08 -20.37 6.26
CA GLU A 376 -4.69 -20.86 4.94
C GLU A 376 -4.08 -19.73 4.10
N MET A 377 -4.73 -18.56 4.09
CA MET A 377 -4.20 -17.33 3.49
C MET A 377 -2.85 -16.94 4.09
N ALA A 378 -2.78 -16.75 5.42
CA ALA A 378 -1.55 -16.38 6.11
C ALA A 378 -0.39 -17.34 5.79
N SER A 379 -0.66 -18.65 5.81
CA SER A 379 0.35 -19.67 5.55
C SER A 379 0.91 -19.60 4.14
N PHE A 380 0.07 -19.28 3.15
CA PHE A 380 0.52 -19.14 1.77
C PHE A 380 1.40 -17.91 1.60
N LEU A 381 1.06 -16.80 2.25
CA LEU A 381 1.90 -15.61 2.23
C LEU A 381 3.27 -15.83 2.88
N VAL A 382 3.34 -16.64 3.94
CA VAL A 382 4.62 -17.10 4.51
C VAL A 382 5.45 -17.87 3.48
N GLU A 383 4.84 -18.74 2.67
CA GLU A 383 5.53 -19.50 1.62
C GLU A 383 6.04 -18.61 0.49
N LEU A 384 5.22 -17.67 0.02
CA LEU A 384 5.61 -16.69 -0.99
C LEU A 384 6.77 -15.81 -0.49
N GLY A 385 6.70 -15.36 0.76
CA GLY A 385 7.79 -14.63 1.41
C GLY A 385 9.09 -15.43 1.45
N ALA A 386 9.00 -16.70 1.87
CA ALA A 386 10.15 -17.60 1.87
C ALA A 386 10.73 -17.81 0.48
N ALA A 387 9.89 -17.91 -0.55
CA ALA A 387 10.32 -18.06 -1.94
C ALA A 387 11.07 -16.82 -2.45
N ALA A 388 10.54 -15.63 -2.19
CA ALA A 388 11.21 -14.38 -2.54
C ALA A 388 12.59 -14.27 -1.87
N LYS A 389 12.68 -14.62 -0.58
CA LYS A 389 13.93 -14.63 0.18
C LYS A 389 14.94 -15.66 -0.32
N ARG A 390 14.50 -16.86 -0.74
CA ARG A 390 15.40 -17.84 -1.38
C ARG A 390 16.01 -17.28 -2.67
N GLY A 391 15.18 -16.67 -3.52
CA GLY A 391 15.63 -16.08 -4.77
C GLY A 391 16.62 -14.92 -4.60
N SER A 392 16.42 -14.10 -3.57
CA SER A 392 17.28 -12.93 -3.29
C SER A 392 18.47 -13.21 -2.37
N GLY A 393 18.64 -14.45 -1.89
CA GLY A 393 19.65 -14.77 -0.87
C GLY A 393 19.35 -14.17 0.52
N GLY A 394 18.11 -13.71 0.74
CA GLY A 394 17.68 -13.04 1.96
C GLY A 394 17.91 -11.52 1.98
N GLU A 395 18.45 -10.96 0.90
CA GLU A 395 19.02 -9.60 0.85
C GLU A 395 18.09 -8.56 0.18
N ALA A 396 16.84 -8.89 -0.07
CA ALA A 396 15.88 -7.97 -0.68
C ALA A 396 14.58 -7.93 0.12
N LEU A 397 13.92 -6.77 0.18
CA LEU A 397 12.67 -6.59 0.91
C LEU A 397 11.59 -7.52 0.38
N THR A 398 10.72 -7.98 1.27
CA THR A 398 9.50 -8.70 0.91
C THR A 398 8.38 -8.28 1.84
N PHE A 399 7.27 -7.82 1.26
CA PHE A 399 6.12 -7.36 2.04
C PHE A 399 4.79 -7.53 1.31
N PHE A 400 3.71 -7.48 2.10
CA PHE A 400 2.36 -7.80 1.68
C PHE A 400 1.36 -6.79 2.24
N PHE A 401 0.30 -6.55 1.48
CA PHE A 401 -0.94 -6.02 2.02
C PHE A 401 -1.63 -7.10 2.88
N TYR A 402 -1.79 -6.86 4.18
CA TYR A 402 -2.44 -7.83 5.07
C TYR A 402 -2.86 -7.24 6.44
N GLY A 403 -3.71 -7.97 7.17
CA GLY A 403 -3.99 -7.70 8.58
C GLY A 403 -5.03 -6.61 8.84
N TYR A 404 -6.05 -6.48 7.99
CA TYR A 404 -6.98 -5.35 7.95
C TYR A 404 -8.11 -5.47 8.99
N ALA A 405 -7.79 -5.82 10.24
CA ALA A 405 -8.79 -6.03 11.29
C ALA A 405 -9.75 -4.83 11.44
N TRP A 406 -9.24 -3.60 11.25
CA TRP A 406 -10.03 -2.37 11.36
C TRP A 406 -10.81 -1.99 10.10
N GLU A 407 -10.63 -2.68 8.98
CA GLU A 407 -11.42 -2.43 7.76
C GLU A 407 -12.34 -3.60 7.42
N LEU A 408 -11.83 -4.83 7.54
CA LEU A 408 -12.53 -6.06 7.12
C LEU A 408 -13.28 -6.77 8.27
N GLY A 409 -13.26 -6.20 9.49
CA GLY A 409 -13.95 -6.77 10.66
C GLY A 409 -15.48 -6.65 10.56
N GLY A 410 -16.24 -7.66 11.03
CA GLY A 410 -17.71 -7.67 11.01
C GLY A 410 -18.28 -8.77 10.10
N ALA A 411 -19.37 -8.48 9.39
CA ALA A 411 -20.14 -9.48 8.65
C ALA A 411 -19.36 -10.22 7.54
N THR A 412 -18.33 -9.59 6.96
CA THR A 412 -17.46 -10.19 5.94
C THR A 412 -16.19 -10.80 6.52
N ALA A 413 -15.90 -10.60 7.81
CA ALA A 413 -14.65 -11.07 8.44
C ALA A 413 -14.38 -12.57 8.26
N PRO A 414 -15.37 -13.48 8.44
CA PRO A 414 -15.20 -14.91 8.21
C PRO A 414 -14.73 -15.27 6.80
N GLU A 415 -14.99 -14.36 5.85
CA GLU A 415 -14.81 -14.61 4.43
C GLU A 415 -13.54 -13.98 3.86
N THR A 416 -12.88 -13.08 4.59
CA THR A 416 -11.79 -12.26 4.03
C THR A 416 -10.43 -12.94 4.02
N GLY A 417 -10.07 -13.66 5.09
CA GLY A 417 -8.75 -14.28 5.21
C GLY A 417 -7.69 -13.43 5.92
N HIS A 418 -8.05 -12.36 6.67
CA HIS A 418 -7.09 -11.46 7.35
C HIS A 418 -6.97 -11.63 8.88
N PHE A 419 -7.75 -12.52 9.50
CA PHE A 419 -7.96 -12.64 10.96
C PHE A 419 -7.11 -13.73 11.63
N ASP A 420 -5.89 -13.94 11.14
CA ASP A 420 -4.89 -14.80 11.80
C ASP A 420 -3.50 -14.15 11.76
N PHE A 421 -3.49 -12.83 11.93
CA PHE A 421 -2.33 -11.98 11.74
C PHE A 421 -1.30 -12.15 12.85
N ALA A 422 -1.74 -12.40 14.10
CA ALA A 422 -0.82 -12.74 15.19
C ALA A 422 -0.01 -14.01 14.87
N TRP A 423 -0.65 -15.04 14.32
CA TRP A 423 0.08 -16.24 13.88
C TRP A 423 1.01 -15.94 12.71
N PHE A 424 0.54 -15.16 11.73
CA PHE A 424 1.35 -14.82 10.56
C PHE A 424 2.66 -14.15 10.98
N MET A 425 2.60 -13.10 11.80
CA MET A 425 3.80 -12.41 12.31
C MET A 425 4.75 -13.37 13.04
N LYS A 426 4.22 -14.30 13.85
CA LYS A 426 5.05 -15.29 14.56
C LYS A 426 5.78 -16.27 13.61
N HIS A 427 5.23 -16.55 12.43
CA HIS A 427 5.77 -17.57 11.51
C HIS A 427 6.51 -17.00 10.29
N ALA A 428 6.38 -15.68 10.05
CA ALA A 428 6.99 -14.95 8.95
C ALA A 428 8.42 -14.42 9.23
N HIS A 429 8.96 -14.58 10.44
CA HIS A 429 10.29 -14.04 10.76
C HIS A 429 11.36 -14.57 9.80
N GLY A 430 12.18 -13.66 9.27
CA GLY A 430 13.21 -13.94 8.27
C GLY A 430 12.69 -14.21 6.86
N LYS A 431 11.37 -14.21 6.65
CA LYS A 431 10.72 -14.46 5.36
C LYS A 431 10.06 -13.20 4.79
N ILE A 432 9.74 -12.24 5.64
CA ILE A 432 9.01 -11.00 5.33
C ILE A 432 9.62 -9.88 6.19
N ASP A 433 9.67 -8.67 5.65
CA ASP A 433 10.26 -7.49 6.31
C ASP A 433 9.19 -6.50 6.78
N ALA A 434 8.06 -6.43 6.08
CA ALA A 434 7.04 -5.43 6.32
C ALA A 434 5.62 -5.89 5.96
N PHE A 435 4.64 -5.14 6.44
CA PHE A 435 3.24 -5.19 6.03
C PHE A 435 2.76 -3.81 5.63
N SER A 436 1.75 -3.75 4.77
CA SER A 436 1.18 -2.48 4.31
C SER A 436 -0.34 -2.47 4.34
N SER A 437 -0.94 -1.28 4.38
CA SER A 437 -2.33 -1.04 3.98
C SER A 437 -2.52 0.39 3.48
N PRO A 438 -3.61 0.67 2.76
CA PRO A 438 -4.13 2.02 2.65
C PRO A 438 -4.44 2.62 4.01
N LEU A 439 -4.42 3.95 4.10
CA LEU A 439 -5.10 4.64 5.19
C LEU A 439 -6.61 4.43 5.07
N SER A 440 -7.33 4.41 6.19
CA SER A 440 -8.80 4.28 6.22
C SER A 440 -9.48 5.20 5.21
N TYR A 441 -10.23 4.64 4.26
CA TYR A 441 -10.93 5.45 3.26
C TYR A 441 -12.01 6.36 3.86
N SER A 442 -12.50 6.04 5.07
CA SER A 442 -13.54 6.82 5.75
C SER A 442 -13.03 8.08 6.45
N CYS A 443 -11.71 8.30 6.51
CA CYS A 443 -11.09 9.34 7.35
C CYS A 443 -10.14 10.27 6.59
N ARG A 444 -10.19 10.30 5.24
CA ARG A 444 -9.17 11.00 4.43
C ARG A 444 -9.45 12.47 4.15
N ASN A 445 -10.66 12.95 4.39
CA ASN A 445 -11.00 14.35 4.12
C ASN A 445 -10.14 15.31 4.96
N LEU A 446 -10.23 16.61 4.65
CA LEU A 446 -9.45 17.66 5.30
C LEU A 446 -9.57 17.66 6.84
N THR A 447 -10.74 17.29 7.39
CA THR A 447 -10.98 17.20 8.84
C THR A 447 -10.98 15.75 9.36
N GLY A 448 -10.55 14.81 8.53
CA GLY A 448 -10.41 13.41 8.89
C GLY A 448 -9.05 13.16 9.57
N SER A 449 -8.75 11.91 9.87
CA SER A 449 -7.59 11.50 10.65
C SER A 449 -6.77 10.40 9.97
N THR A 450 -5.49 10.32 10.32
CA THR A 450 -4.59 9.25 9.88
C THR A 450 -4.87 7.99 10.70
N VAL A 451 -5.76 7.12 10.19
CA VAL A 451 -6.15 5.89 10.88
C VAL A 451 -5.77 4.67 10.06
N MET A 452 -5.10 3.72 10.69
CA MET A 452 -4.59 2.50 10.07
C MET A 452 -5.72 1.48 9.95
N MET A 453 -5.74 0.73 8.83
CA MET A 453 -6.66 -0.41 8.67
C MET A 453 -6.27 -1.62 9.53
N SER A 454 -5.04 -1.63 10.07
CA SER A 454 -4.46 -2.72 10.86
C SER A 454 -4.16 -2.33 12.31
N ALA A 455 -3.75 -3.31 13.10
CA ALA A 455 -3.13 -3.14 14.41
C ALA A 455 -1.63 -2.85 14.24
N ALA A 456 -1.33 -1.71 13.62
CA ALA A 456 0.01 -1.35 13.15
C ALA A 456 1.05 -1.28 14.29
N GLU A 457 0.65 -0.88 15.50
CA GLU A 457 1.56 -0.87 16.65
C GLU A 457 1.98 -2.30 17.03
N SER A 458 1.09 -3.30 16.94
CA SER A 458 1.49 -4.70 17.14
C SER A 458 2.44 -5.19 16.04
N VAL A 459 2.30 -4.70 14.80
CA VAL A 459 3.23 -5.03 13.71
C VAL A 459 4.65 -4.56 14.03
N MET A 460 4.79 -3.28 14.40
CA MET A 460 6.09 -2.70 14.76
C MET A 460 6.71 -3.40 15.96
N ARG A 461 5.92 -3.75 16.97
CA ARG A 461 6.40 -4.43 18.18
C ARG A 461 6.84 -5.88 17.93
N ASN A 462 6.31 -6.52 16.90
CA ASN A 462 6.75 -7.83 16.44
C ASN A 462 7.91 -7.75 15.43
N GLY A 463 8.51 -6.57 15.26
CA GLY A 463 9.74 -6.38 14.50
C GLY A 463 9.56 -6.31 12.99
N TYR A 464 8.35 -6.07 12.51
CA TYR A 464 8.08 -5.78 11.10
C TYR A 464 7.89 -4.29 10.90
N LEU A 465 8.31 -3.75 9.76
CA LEU A 465 7.97 -2.38 9.42
C LEU A 465 6.50 -2.32 8.95
N TRP A 466 5.78 -1.29 9.36
CA TRP A 466 4.44 -0.98 8.84
C TRP A 466 4.53 0.10 7.77
N PHE A 467 3.86 -0.09 6.63
CA PHE A 467 3.74 0.89 5.56
C PHE A 467 2.30 1.36 5.39
N ASN A 468 2.11 2.67 5.39
CA ASN A 468 0.86 3.26 4.94
C ASN A 468 0.94 3.64 3.45
N GLU A 469 -0.07 3.22 2.71
CA GLU A 469 -0.34 3.70 1.36
C GLU A 469 -1.10 5.03 1.46
N ILE A 470 -0.38 6.12 1.16
CA ILE A 470 -0.94 7.46 1.01
C ILE A 470 -1.30 7.61 -0.46
N ASP A 471 -2.46 7.11 -0.85
CA ASP A 471 -3.03 7.26 -2.19
C ASP A 471 -4.06 8.41 -2.22
N ASN A 472 -3.85 9.47 -1.43
CA ASN A 472 -4.74 10.64 -1.44
C ASN A 472 -4.71 11.32 -2.81
N ARG A 473 -5.89 11.59 -3.38
CA ARG A 473 -6.01 12.30 -4.65
C ARG A 473 -5.74 13.79 -4.44
N THR A 474 -4.75 14.32 -5.15
CA THR A 474 -4.28 15.70 -4.99
C THR A 474 -5.05 16.67 -5.89
N HIS A 475 -4.76 17.96 -5.74
CA HIS A 475 -5.22 19.04 -6.62
C HIS A 475 -4.80 18.92 -8.09
N HIS A 476 -3.85 18.05 -8.42
CA HIS A 476 -3.43 17.82 -9.80
C HIS A 476 -4.32 16.79 -10.52
N GLU A 477 -5.19 16.08 -9.79
CA GLU A 477 -6.05 15.04 -10.37
C GLU A 477 -7.32 15.64 -11.00
N GLU A 478 -7.53 15.39 -12.30
CA GLU A 478 -8.78 15.71 -12.99
C GLU A 478 -9.84 14.62 -12.71
N MET A 479 -10.78 14.94 -11.81
CA MET A 479 -11.91 14.15 -11.27
C MET A 479 -12.15 12.71 -11.79
N TRP A 480 -12.16 11.76 -10.85
CA TRP A 480 -12.83 10.44 -10.97
C TRP A 480 -14.06 10.40 -10.05
N ASP A 481 -15.23 10.80 -10.54
CA ASP A 481 -16.38 11.12 -9.70
C ASP A 481 -17.43 9.98 -9.57
N HIS A 482 -16.99 8.74 -9.42
CA HIS A 482 -17.93 7.61 -9.13
C HIS A 482 -17.68 6.88 -7.83
N MET A 483 -16.63 7.25 -7.12
CA MET A 483 -16.36 6.74 -5.79
C MET A 483 -16.05 7.94 -4.91
N SER A 484 -17.00 8.32 -4.06
CA SER A 484 -16.83 9.41 -3.10
C SER A 484 -15.56 9.26 -2.24
N LEU A 485 -15.08 8.02 -2.08
CA LEU A 485 -13.84 7.64 -1.42
C LEU A 485 -12.55 8.13 -2.13
N PHE A 486 -12.64 8.55 -3.39
CA PHE A 486 -11.51 9.01 -4.22
C PHE A 486 -11.70 10.45 -4.73
N THR A 487 -12.45 11.27 -4.00
CA THR A 487 -12.68 12.67 -4.38
C THR A 487 -11.35 13.45 -4.33
N PRO A 488 -10.87 14.05 -5.44
CA PRO A 488 -9.65 14.86 -5.42
C PRO A 488 -9.86 16.11 -4.58
N TYR A 489 -8.83 16.54 -3.86
CA TYR A 489 -8.78 17.90 -3.37
C TYR A 489 -8.69 18.83 -4.56
N THR A 490 -9.38 19.96 -4.57
CA THR A 490 -9.26 20.93 -5.68
C THR A 490 -8.33 22.09 -5.33
N ASP A 491 -7.84 22.15 -4.09
CA ASP A 491 -7.01 23.22 -3.54
C ASP A 491 -5.62 22.66 -3.18
N PRO A 492 -4.53 23.25 -3.70
CA PRO A 492 -3.16 22.91 -3.31
C PRO A 492 -2.91 22.99 -1.80
N GLY A 493 -3.53 23.96 -1.11
CA GLY A 493 -3.44 24.10 0.34
C GLY A 493 -4.03 22.89 1.06
N VAL A 494 -5.20 22.41 0.64
CA VAL A 494 -5.82 21.19 1.19
C VAL A 494 -4.94 19.97 0.93
N THR A 495 -4.36 19.85 -0.27
CA THR A 495 -3.40 18.78 -0.59
C THR A 495 -2.24 18.79 0.39
N ARG A 496 -1.64 19.97 0.63
CA ARG A 496 -0.52 20.12 1.57
C ARG A 496 -0.91 19.70 2.99
N GLU A 497 -2.04 20.19 3.52
CA GLU A 497 -2.45 19.89 4.90
C GLU A 497 -2.71 18.40 5.13
N VAL A 498 -3.36 17.71 4.19
CA VAL A 498 -3.62 16.27 4.29
C VAL A 498 -2.33 15.45 4.18
N LEU A 499 -1.47 15.76 3.22
CA LEU A 499 -0.19 15.06 3.08
C LEU A 499 0.73 15.31 4.27
N LEU A 500 0.69 16.53 4.85
CA LEU A 500 1.43 16.88 6.06
C LEU A 500 0.91 16.06 7.24
N ARG A 501 -0.42 16.01 7.45
CA ARG A 501 -1.06 15.20 8.50
C ARG A 501 -0.60 13.74 8.42
N ASP A 502 -0.80 13.12 7.26
CA ASP A 502 -0.60 11.68 7.09
C ASP A 502 0.88 11.30 7.18
N SER A 503 1.74 11.99 6.43
CA SER A 503 3.18 11.67 6.41
C SER A 503 3.83 11.96 7.77
N ALA A 504 3.47 13.05 8.45
CA ALA A 504 4.02 13.34 9.78
C ALA A 504 3.53 12.35 10.84
N ALA A 505 2.26 11.92 10.78
CA ALA A 505 1.73 10.89 11.66
C ALA A 505 2.46 9.55 11.47
N ASP A 506 2.81 9.19 10.24
CA ASP A 506 3.61 8.00 9.92
C ASP A 506 5.04 8.12 10.44
N ILE A 507 5.71 9.25 10.17
CA ILE A 507 7.05 9.54 10.69
C ILE A 507 7.07 9.42 12.22
N LEU A 508 6.15 10.10 12.92
CA LEU A 508 6.11 10.09 14.39
C LEU A 508 5.88 8.69 14.97
N ARG A 509 5.17 7.80 14.27
CA ARG A 509 4.99 6.40 14.70
C ARG A 509 6.15 5.48 14.32
N GLY A 510 7.08 5.97 13.49
CA GLY A 510 8.20 5.21 12.95
C GLY A 510 7.81 4.34 11.75
N TYR A 511 6.67 4.63 11.13
CA TYR A 511 6.16 3.89 9.98
C TYR A 511 6.86 4.30 8.69
N GLY A 512 6.84 3.38 7.73
CA GLY A 512 7.06 3.68 6.33
C GLY A 512 5.81 4.24 5.68
N ASP A 513 6.00 4.97 4.59
CA ASP A 513 4.91 5.40 3.73
C ASP A 513 5.35 5.39 2.27
N TRP A 514 4.37 5.25 1.39
CA TRP A 514 4.52 5.69 0.02
C TRP A 514 3.44 6.68 -0.37
N TRP A 515 3.85 7.65 -1.17
CA TRP A 515 2.92 8.48 -1.93
C TRP A 515 2.58 7.73 -3.22
N MET A 516 1.33 7.34 -3.35
CA MET A 516 0.91 6.38 -4.36
C MET A 516 -0.02 6.97 -5.39
N ASP A 517 0.45 6.95 -6.63
CA ASP A 517 -0.34 7.17 -7.83
C ASP A 517 -0.79 5.83 -8.43
N LEU A 518 -1.84 5.23 -7.84
CA LEU A 518 -2.33 3.90 -8.21
C LEU A 518 -2.60 3.78 -9.72
N PHE A 519 -3.13 4.84 -10.33
CA PHE A 519 -3.58 4.85 -11.72
C PHE A 519 -2.63 5.57 -12.68
N GLY A 520 -1.44 5.96 -12.22
CA GLY A 520 -0.43 6.60 -13.07
C GLY A 520 -0.87 7.93 -13.68
N ARG A 521 -1.73 8.70 -13.00
CA ARG A 521 -2.34 9.92 -13.56
C ARG A 521 -1.59 11.20 -13.22
N GLY A 522 -0.45 11.08 -12.56
CA GLY A 522 0.38 12.19 -12.12
C GLY A 522 -0.14 12.88 -10.87
N TRP A 523 -0.73 12.15 -9.90
CA TRP A 523 -1.23 12.78 -8.66
C TRP A 523 -0.16 13.53 -7.90
N TYR A 524 1.09 13.10 -8.01
CA TYR A 524 2.23 13.75 -7.36
C TYR A 524 3.14 14.45 -8.37
N ARG A 525 2.63 14.76 -9.57
CA ARG A 525 3.38 15.44 -10.64
C ARG A 525 3.41 16.96 -10.46
N ASP A 526 3.69 17.40 -9.24
CA ASP A 526 3.87 18.81 -8.88
C ASP A 526 5.07 18.94 -7.94
N ALA A 527 6.06 19.73 -8.34
CA ALA A 527 7.26 19.96 -7.55
C ALA A 527 6.96 20.60 -6.19
N ASP A 528 5.89 21.38 -6.05
CA ASP A 528 5.50 22.00 -4.78
C ASP A 528 5.03 20.96 -3.76
N ILE A 529 4.41 19.86 -4.20
CA ILE A 529 4.06 18.74 -3.32
C ILE A 529 5.34 18.09 -2.74
N TRP A 530 6.39 17.92 -3.55
CA TRP A 530 7.64 17.30 -3.12
C TRP A 530 8.48 18.18 -2.16
N LYS A 531 8.28 19.51 -2.15
CA LYS A 531 8.89 20.39 -1.13
C LYS A 531 8.49 19.98 0.29
N LEU A 532 7.24 19.54 0.48
CA LEU A 532 6.76 19.04 1.77
C LEU A 532 7.55 17.81 2.23
N ARG A 533 7.92 16.91 1.31
CA ARG A 533 8.75 15.74 1.64
C ARG A 533 10.11 16.16 2.20
N VAL A 534 10.72 17.19 1.60
CA VAL A 534 11.99 17.76 2.07
C VAL A 534 11.83 18.46 3.43
N GLU A 535 10.74 19.19 3.66
CA GLU A 535 10.43 19.81 4.97
C GLU A 535 10.36 18.76 6.09
N LEU A 536 9.74 17.61 5.81
CA LEU A 536 9.55 16.51 6.75
C LEU A 536 10.84 15.79 7.16
N ASN A 537 11.94 15.96 6.42
CA ASN A 537 13.25 15.38 6.79
C ASN A 537 13.69 15.79 8.21
N ARG A 538 13.32 17.00 8.66
CA ARG A 538 13.60 17.46 10.03
C ARG A 538 12.94 16.58 11.10
N ILE A 539 11.72 16.11 10.82
CA ILE A 539 10.96 15.24 11.73
C ILE A 539 11.52 13.82 11.67
N ASP A 540 11.86 13.34 10.48
CA ASP A 540 12.54 12.06 10.30
C ASP A 540 13.87 12.01 11.06
N ASP A 541 14.68 13.07 11.04
CA ASP A 541 15.97 13.13 11.73
C ASP A 541 15.83 13.05 13.27
N ILE A 542 14.71 13.55 13.81
CA ILE A 542 14.38 13.45 15.24
C ILE A 542 13.98 12.01 15.56
N VAL A 543 13.04 11.44 14.80
CA VAL A 543 12.58 10.06 15.01
C VAL A 543 13.69 9.04 14.75
N ALA A 544 14.61 9.32 13.84
CA ALA A 544 15.77 8.47 13.55
C ALA A 544 16.71 8.28 14.75
N ARG A 545 16.65 9.16 15.75
CA ARG A 545 17.46 9.09 16.99
C ARG A 545 16.70 8.45 18.15
N ARG A 546 15.43 8.09 17.95
CA ARG A 546 14.59 7.44 18.95
C ARG A 546 15.24 6.13 19.43
N ASN A 547 15.25 5.92 20.74
CA ASN A 547 15.89 4.78 21.39
C ASN A 547 14.90 3.84 22.13
N ARG A 548 13.61 4.08 21.99
CA ARG A 548 12.51 3.26 22.52
C ARG A 548 11.39 3.19 21.48
N PRO A 549 10.57 2.14 21.39
CA PRO A 549 9.45 2.12 20.46
C PRO A 549 8.48 3.28 20.69
N TYR A 550 7.69 3.61 19.66
CA TYR A 550 6.55 4.53 19.82
C TYR A 550 5.63 4.05 20.95
N SER A 551 5.25 4.97 21.86
CA SER A 551 4.71 4.63 23.17
C SER A 551 3.49 5.50 23.54
N PRO A 552 2.33 5.29 22.90
CA PRO A 552 1.11 6.03 23.22
C PRO A 552 0.59 5.65 24.61
N GLN A 553 -0.28 6.49 25.18
CA GLN A 553 -0.88 6.26 26.50
C GLN A 553 -2.27 5.61 26.45
N ILE A 554 -2.85 5.51 25.26
CA ILE A 554 -4.13 4.84 24.99
C ILE A 554 -3.90 3.68 24.03
N ALA A 555 -4.48 2.52 24.31
CA ALA A 555 -4.50 1.38 23.41
C ALA A 555 -5.93 1.00 23.03
N SER A 556 -6.18 0.95 21.72
CA SER A 556 -7.37 0.35 21.12
C SER A 556 -7.03 -1.08 20.71
N VAL A 557 -7.57 -2.07 21.42
CA VAL A 557 -7.13 -3.47 21.35
C VAL A 557 -8.22 -4.35 20.72
N VAL A 558 -7.88 -5.09 19.67
CA VAL A 558 -8.82 -6.00 19.00
C VAL A 558 -8.41 -7.46 19.13
N HIS A 559 -9.41 -8.33 19.21
CA HIS A 559 -9.22 -9.77 19.14
C HIS A 559 -9.80 -10.30 17.83
N GLU A 560 -8.97 -10.98 17.05
CA GLU A 560 -9.30 -11.39 15.67
C GLU A 560 -10.50 -12.34 15.63
N ASP A 561 -10.51 -13.35 16.51
CA ASP A 561 -11.60 -14.33 16.61
C ASP A 561 -12.93 -13.68 17.04
N SER A 562 -12.89 -12.60 17.83
CA SER A 562 -14.10 -11.87 18.21
C SER A 562 -14.77 -11.17 17.01
N PHE A 563 -14.04 -10.91 15.91
CA PHE A 563 -14.64 -10.42 14.67
C PHE A 563 -15.29 -11.52 13.85
N LEU A 564 -14.83 -12.77 13.94
CA LEU A 564 -15.45 -13.90 13.26
C LEU A 564 -16.84 -14.21 13.85
N CYS A 565 -17.00 -13.98 15.15
CA CYS A 565 -18.27 -14.16 15.86
C CYS A 565 -19.12 -12.87 15.93
N GLY A 566 -18.54 -11.72 15.55
CA GLY A 566 -19.13 -10.40 15.72
C GLY A 566 -19.97 -9.98 14.51
N GLY A 567 -21.30 -10.04 14.63
CA GLY A 567 -22.21 -9.45 13.66
C GLY A 567 -22.02 -7.92 13.46
N SER A 568 -22.94 -7.28 12.73
CA SER A 568 -22.85 -5.86 12.35
C SER A 568 -22.62 -4.87 13.52
N ASP A 569 -23.06 -5.22 14.73
CA ASP A 569 -22.81 -4.43 15.95
C ASP A 569 -21.33 -4.33 16.33
N GLY A 570 -20.53 -5.38 16.08
CA GLY A 570 -19.08 -5.36 16.31
C GLY A 570 -18.39 -4.36 15.38
N LEU A 571 -18.78 -4.35 14.10
CA LEU A 571 -18.28 -3.39 13.12
C LEU A 571 -18.65 -1.95 13.50
N ARG A 572 -19.91 -1.69 13.88
CA ARG A 572 -20.35 -0.34 14.30
C ARG A 572 -19.55 0.18 15.49
N ARG A 573 -19.40 -0.62 16.55
CA ARG A 573 -18.62 -0.23 17.74
C ARG A 573 -17.18 0.07 17.37
N LYS A 574 -16.56 -0.80 16.57
CA LYS A 574 -15.19 -0.62 16.07
C LYS A 574 -15.00 0.71 15.35
N LEU A 575 -15.89 1.06 14.43
CA LEU A 575 -15.81 2.31 13.67
C LEU A 575 -15.98 3.53 14.58
N LEU A 576 -16.97 3.49 15.48
CA LEU A 576 -17.19 4.58 16.44
C LEU A 576 -15.98 4.81 17.34
N VAL A 577 -15.33 3.73 17.79
CA VAL A 577 -14.12 3.79 18.62
C VAL A 577 -12.97 4.46 17.88
N ARG A 578 -12.73 4.11 16.60
CA ARG A 578 -11.72 4.76 15.76
C ARG A 578 -11.98 6.26 15.63
N THR A 579 -13.23 6.65 15.34
CA THR A 579 -13.60 8.07 15.19
C THR A 579 -13.53 8.83 16.51
N GLY A 580 -13.93 8.20 17.61
CA GLY A 580 -13.87 8.77 18.94
C GLY A 580 -12.42 9.01 19.39
N PHE A 581 -11.54 8.03 19.19
CA PHE A 581 -10.11 8.18 19.52
C PHE A 581 -9.43 9.26 18.68
N ALA A 582 -9.68 9.28 17.37
CA ALA A 582 -9.12 10.31 16.49
C ALA A 582 -9.37 11.73 17.01
N THR A 583 -10.54 11.95 17.63
CA THR A 583 -11.01 13.29 18.01
C THR A 583 -11.04 13.52 19.52
N CYS A 584 -10.45 12.64 20.34
CA CYS A 584 -10.51 12.76 21.81
C CYS A 584 -9.51 13.75 22.42
N GLY A 585 -8.63 14.36 21.59
CA GLY A 585 -7.59 15.29 22.04
C GLY A 585 -6.36 14.62 22.64
N ALA A 586 -6.19 13.31 22.46
CA ALA A 586 -5.01 12.55 22.87
C ALA A 586 -4.59 11.57 21.77
N ASP A 587 -3.33 11.14 21.84
CA ASP A 587 -2.78 10.13 20.93
C ASP A 587 -3.11 8.70 21.40
N TYR A 588 -3.20 7.76 20.46
CA TYR A 588 -3.53 6.36 20.72
C TYR A 588 -2.85 5.41 19.73
N GLY A 589 -2.74 4.14 20.11
CA GLY A 589 -2.29 3.06 19.23
C GLY A 589 -3.35 1.97 19.02
N GLN A 590 -3.20 1.19 17.96
CA GLN A 590 -4.05 0.09 17.53
C GLN A 590 -3.31 -1.26 17.68
N TYR A 591 -3.81 -2.15 18.54
CA TYR A 591 -3.12 -3.38 18.93
C TYR A 591 -3.95 -4.64 18.73
N LEU A 592 -3.26 -5.77 18.54
CA LEU A 592 -3.84 -7.10 18.67
C LEU A 592 -3.83 -7.52 20.14
N LEU A 593 -4.90 -8.20 20.59
CA LEU A 593 -4.98 -8.74 21.95
C LEU A 593 -3.83 -9.71 22.23
N ALA A 594 -3.47 -10.58 21.27
CA ALA A 594 -2.37 -11.53 21.44
C ALA A 594 -1.05 -10.83 21.78
N ASP A 595 -0.72 -9.75 21.08
CA ASP A 595 0.49 -8.95 21.34
C ASP A 595 0.43 -8.25 22.71
N VAL A 596 -0.72 -7.68 23.09
CA VAL A 596 -0.90 -7.04 24.39
C VAL A 596 -0.78 -8.03 25.55
N LEU A 597 -1.23 -9.27 25.38
CA LEU A 597 -1.14 -10.29 26.42
C LEU A 597 0.27 -10.87 26.56
N ASP A 598 0.98 -11.06 25.45
CA ASP A 598 2.34 -11.59 25.48
C ASP A 598 3.36 -10.51 25.86
N ASN A 599 3.16 -9.26 25.41
CA ASN A 599 4.00 -8.11 25.70
C ASN A 599 3.11 -6.88 26.01
N PRO A 600 2.67 -6.65 27.26
CA PRO A 600 1.85 -5.49 27.58
C PRO A 600 2.61 -4.18 27.37
N PRO A 601 2.05 -3.18 26.66
CA PRO A 601 2.71 -1.88 26.50
C PRO A 601 2.72 -1.11 27.83
N GLU A 602 3.91 -0.77 28.33
CA GLU A 602 4.11 -0.13 29.63
C GLU A 602 3.57 1.31 29.68
N SER A 603 3.68 2.05 28.57
CA SER A 603 3.23 3.46 28.51
C SER A 603 1.72 3.62 28.56
N VAL A 604 0.97 2.56 28.24
CA VAL A 604 -0.48 2.61 28.10
C VAL A 604 -1.12 2.63 29.49
N LYS A 605 -1.93 3.65 29.73
CA LYS A 605 -2.71 3.85 30.95
C LYS A 605 -4.19 3.55 30.76
N LEU A 606 -4.66 3.51 29.51
CA LEU A 606 -6.05 3.25 29.16
C LEU A 606 -6.12 2.21 28.04
N PHE A 607 -6.64 1.03 28.37
CA PHE A 607 -6.91 -0.05 27.43
C PHE A 607 -8.41 -0.09 27.10
N TYR A 608 -8.73 -0.03 25.81
CA TYR A 608 -10.09 -0.19 25.29
C TYR A 608 -10.18 -1.45 24.45
N PHE A 609 -11.20 -2.26 24.70
CA PHE A 609 -11.47 -3.50 23.99
C PHE A 609 -12.81 -3.39 23.26
N PRO A 610 -12.87 -2.68 22.12
CA PRO A 610 -14.13 -2.38 21.44
C PRO A 610 -14.87 -3.62 20.93
N VAL A 611 -14.13 -4.69 20.63
CA VAL A 611 -14.66 -5.97 20.16
C VAL A 611 -13.92 -7.09 20.86
N ILE A 612 -14.41 -7.47 22.05
CA ILE A 612 -13.91 -8.61 22.82
C ILE A 612 -15.08 -9.47 23.28
N ARG A 613 -15.20 -10.66 22.69
CA ARG A 613 -16.27 -11.63 22.95
C ARG A 613 -15.77 -13.04 22.69
N ASP A 614 -16.41 -14.02 23.32
CA ASP A 614 -16.15 -15.44 23.08
C ASP A 614 -14.67 -15.82 23.19
N LEU A 615 -13.96 -15.21 24.15
CA LEU A 615 -12.58 -15.54 24.43
C LEU A 615 -12.47 -16.98 24.91
N ALA A 616 -11.48 -17.70 24.39
CA ALA A 616 -11.09 -18.98 24.94
C ALA A 616 -10.71 -18.83 26.44
N PRO A 617 -10.98 -19.83 27.30
CA PRO A 617 -10.76 -19.71 28.74
C PRO A 617 -9.33 -19.31 29.13
N ASP A 618 -8.34 -19.76 28.39
CA ASP A 618 -6.93 -19.42 28.58
C ASP A 618 -6.64 -17.95 28.24
N LEU A 619 -7.19 -17.42 27.14
CA LEU A 619 -7.08 -16.01 26.79
C LEU A 619 -7.79 -15.10 27.79
N ARG A 620 -8.97 -15.50 28.27
CA ARG A 620 -9.69 -14.78 29.34
C ARG A 620 -8.85 -14.74 30.61
N ALA A 621 -8.28 -15.86 31.04
CA ALA A 621 -7.42 -15.92 32.21
C ALA A 621 -6.16 -15.04 32.08
N LYS A 622 -5.53 -15.00 30.89
CA LYS A 622 -4.42 -14.08 30.60
C LYS A 622 -4.82 -12.61 30.70
N LEU A 623 -5.98 -12.24 30.18
CA LEU A 623 -6.48 -10.85 30.26
C LEU A 623 -6.79 -10.46 31.71
N ASP A 624 -7.42 -11.34 32.48
CA ASP A 624 -7.70 -11.08 33.90
C ASP A 624 -6.40 -10.96 34.72
N ALA A 625 -5.39 -11.78 34.42
CA ALA A 625 -4.07 -11.66 35.02
C ALA A 625 -3.37 -10.33 34.66
N LEU A 626 -3.47 -9.89 33.39
CA LEU A 626 -2.96 -8.60 32.96
C LEU A 626 -3.63 -7.46 33.75
N LYS A 627 -4.96 -7.46 33.83
CA LYS A 627 -5.75 -6.47 34.60
C LYS A 627 -5.35 -6.43 36.06
N ALA A 628 -5.13 -7.59 36.69
CA ALA A 628 -4.68 -7.68 38.07
C ALA A 628 -3.25 -7.15 38.26
N SER A 629 -2.37 -7.34 37.28
CA SER A 629 -0.97 -6.88 37.34
C SER A 629 -0.78 -5.39 37.05
N ARG A 630 -1.73 -4.76 36.35
CA ARG A 630 -1.67 -3.36 35.91
C ARG A 630 -2.65 -2.48 36.67
N SER A 631 -2.47 -2.38 37.99
CA SER A 631 -3.27 -1.48 38.85
C SER A 631 -3.09 0.00 38.51
N ASP A 632 -2.05 0.33 37.74
CA ASP A 632 -1.74 1.66 37.20
C ASP A 632 -2.54 2.00 35.92
N ALA A 633 -3.29 1.06 35.35
CA ALA A 633 -4.02 1.24 34.11
C ALA A 633 -5.53 0.98 34.26
N THR A 634 -6.32 1.63 33.42
CA THR A 634 -7.76 1.46 33.29
C THR A 634 -8.08 0.54 32.11
N PHE A 635 -9.01 -0.39 32.30
CA PHE A 635 -9.47 -1.33 31.27
C PHE A 635 -10.96 -1.12 31.01
N VAL A 636 -11.33 -0.94 29.73
CA VAL A 636 -12.70 -0.73 29.28
C VAL A 636 -13.09 -1.84 28.31
N GLU A 637 -13.87 -2.80 28.80
CA GLU A 637 -14.43 -3.92 28.02
C GLU A 637 -15.90 -3.66 27.67
N ASP A 638 -16.45 -4.44 26.74
CA ASP A 638 -17.88 -4.43 26.37
C ASP A 638 -18.46 -3.05 26.03
N VAL A 639 -17.65 -2.28 25.32
CA VAL A 639 -17.88 -0.87 25.00
C VAL A 639 -19.24 -0.66 24.32
N THR A 640 -20.04 0.27 24.85
CA THR A 640 -21.33 0.70 24.29
C THR A 640 -21.17 1.90 23.36
N PRO A 641 -22.16 2.25 22.50
CA PRO A 641 -22.09 3.47 21.68
C PRO A 641 -21.91 4.77 22.47
N GLN A 642 -22.25 4.81 23.75
CA GLN A 642 -22.04 5.96 24.63
C GLN A 642 -20.60 6.04 25.15
N ASP A 643 -19.86 4.94 25.15
CA ASP A 643 -18.50 4.87 25.68
C ASP A 643 -17.42 5.27 24.67
N VAL A 644 -17.84 5.54 23.43
CA VAL A 644 -16.98 5.68 22.23
C VAL A 644 -17.04 7.08 21.62
N THR A 645 -17.75 8.00 22.25
CA THR A 645 -17.68 9.42 21.86
C THR A 645 -16.33 10.01 22.25
N ALA A 646 -15.92 11.07 21.57
CA ALA A 646 -14.68 11.78 21.89
C ALA A 646 -14.64 12.24 23.35
N GLU A 647 -15.78 12.73 23.87
CA GLU A 647 -15.92 13.20 25.24
C GLU A 647 -15.82 12.06 26.25
N ALA A 648 -16.48 10.94 25.99
CA ALA A 648 -16.47 9.77 26.87
C ALA A 648 -15.08 9.14 26.94
N ILE A 649 -14.36 9.11 25.82
CA ILE A 649 -12.97 8.66 25.75
C ILE A 649 -12.06 9.65 26.49
N ALA A 650 -12.18 10.95 26.22
CA ALA A 650 -11.33 11.97 26.85
C ALA A 650 -11.52 12.03 28.38
N ASP A 651 -12.75 11.89 28.88
CA ASP A 651 -13.03 11.81 30.31
C ASP A 651 -12.34 10.60 30.97
N ARG A 652 -12.42 9.43 30.34
CA ARG A 652 -11.72 8.22 30.82
C ARG A 652 -10.22 8.35 30.72
N ALA A 653 -9.71 8.93 29.63
CA ALA A 653 -8.29 9.20 29.44
C ALA A 653 -7.75 10.08 30.57
N ARG A 654 -8.41 11.20 30.89
CA ARG A 654 -8.02 12.07 31.99
C ARG A 654 -8.05 11.36 33.35
N LYS A 655 -9.10 10.57 33.62
CA LYS A 655 -9.20 9.76 34.85
C LYS A 655 -8.09 8.72 34.96
N ALA A 656 -7.66 8.16 33.84
CA ALA A 656 -6.52 7.24 33.75
C ALA A 656 -5.15 7.96 33.76
N GLY A 657 -5.12 9.30 33.86
CA GLY A 657 -3.87 10.08 33.85
C GLY A 657 -3.19 10.16 32.50
N VAL A 658 -3.93 9.96 31.40
CA VAL A 658 -3.45 10.25 30.03
C VAL A 658 -3.37 11.76 29.83
N HIS A 659 -2.32 12.21 29.14
CA HIS A 659 -2.19 13.60 28.74
C HIS A 659 -3.10 13.89 27.53
N CYS A 660 -4.07 14.79 27.71
CA CYS A 660 -4.91 15.30 26.63
C CYS A 660 -4.41 16.69 26.21
N PHE A 661 -3.95 16.80 24.97
CA PHE A 661 -3.40 18.03 24.40
C PHE A 661 -4.47 19.06 24.08
N THR A 662 -5.69 18.64 23.75
CA THR A 662 -6.81 19.54 23.46
C THR A 662 -8.09 19.05 24.13
N ALA A 663 -9.14 19.87 24.10
CA ALA A 663 -10.49 19.38 24.38
C ALA A 663 -10.93 18.37 23.29
N PRO A 664 -11.84 17.42 23.61
CA PRO A 664 -12.41 16.54 22.61
C PRO A 664 -13.13 17.34 21.51
N GLY A 665 -13.03 16.89 20.27
CA GLY A 665 -13.62 17.52 19.08
C GLY A 665 -12.80 18.70 18.51
N GLU A 666 -11.72 19.11 19.17
CA GLU A 666 -10.90 20.25 18.72
C GLU A 666 -9.87 19.89 17.65
N ALA A 667 -9.17 18.78 17.84
CA ALA A 667 -8.05 18.40 16.99
C ALA A 667 -7.82 16.88 16.94
N ASN A 668 -7.24 16.42 15.84
CA ASN A 668 -6.55 15.13 15.79
C ASN A 668 -5.11 15.30 16.32
N ILE A 669 -4.66 14.34 17.12
CA ILE A 669 -3.38 14.40 17.81
C ILE A 669 -2.51 13.19 17.46
N CYS A 670 -1.24 13.44 17.18
CA CYS A 670 -0.17 12.43 17.24
C CYS A 670 1.04 13.04 17.94
N SER A 671 1.65 12.33 18.89
CA SER A 671 2.81 12.86 19.61
C SER A 671 3.88 11.81 19.89
N ALA A 672 5.13 12.18 19.64
CA ALA A 672 6.29 11.36 19.94
C ALA A 672 7.57 12.21 19.89
N GLU A 673 8.63 11.81 20.62
CA GLU A 673 9.92 12.52 20.67
C GLU A 673 9.82 14.04 20.96
N GLY A 674 8.89 14.44 21.83
CA GLY A 674 8.68 15.86 22.14
C GLY A 674 8.03 16.66 21.01
N ILE A 675 7.56 16.00 19.95
CA ILE A 675 6.79 16.60 18.87
C ILE A 675 5.31 16.29 19.09
N VAL A 676 4.45 17.29 18.88
CA VAL A 676 3.00 17.16 18.88
C VAL A 676 2.47 17.66 17.55
N LEU A 677 1.89 16.75 16.77
CA LEU A 677 1.05 17.08 15.63
C LEU A 677 -0.34 17.45 16.13
N VAL A 678 -0.81 18.62 15.74
CA VAL A 678 -2.17 19.11 15.98
C VAL A 678 -2.79 19.44 14.64
N GLN A 679 -3.82 18.69 14.25
CA GLN A 679 -4.65 19.05 13.11
C GLN A 679 -6.01 19.54 13.60
N ALA A 680 -6.34 20.78 13.28
CA ALA A 680 -7.57 21.41 13.76
C ALA A 680 -8.83 20.87 13.06
N LEU A 681 -9.83 20.45 13.85
CA LEU A 681 -11.14 19.99 13.37
C LEU A 681 -12.16 21.13 13.25
N ARG A 682 -11.81 22.30 13.80
CA ARG A 682 -12.54 23.56 13.65
C ARG A 682 -11.57 24.72 13.44
N ALA A 683 -12.06 25.81 12.85
CA ALA A 683 -11.31 27.06 12.81
C ALA A 683 -11.40 27.83 14.14
N GLY A 684 -10.49 28.78 14.34
CA GLY A 684 -10.45 29.69 15.48
C GLY A 684 -9.31 29.38 16.44
N ASN A 685 -9.42 29.90 17.67
CA ASN A 685 -8.42 29.64 18.71
C ASN A 685 -8.67 28.28 19.35
N LEU A 686 -7.61 27.47 19.40
CA LEU A 686 -7.56 26.18 20.08
C LEU A 686 -6.63 26.29 21.30
N ALA A 687 -7.13 25.83 22.44
CA ALA A 687 -6.33 25.63 23.64
C ALA A 687 -5.50 24.36 23.47
N VAL A 688 -4.18 24.50 23.40
CA VAL A 688 -3.24 23.37 23.33
C VAL A 688 -2.44 23.29 24.63
N ASP A 689 -2.52 22.15 25.30
CA ASP A 689 -1.74 21.79 26.48
C ASP A 689 -0.55 20.92 26.08
N PHE A 690 0.63 21.50 26.05
CA PHE A 690 1.89 20.84 25.75
C PHE A 690 2.43 20.02 26.92
N GLY A 691 1.84 20.12 28.11
CA GLY A 691 2.23 19.34 29.28
C GLY A 691 3.65 19.63 29.80
N SER A 692 4.25 20.75 29.40
CA SER A 692 5.63 21.15 29.74
C SER A 692 5.76 22.65 29.79
N ASP A 693 6.42 23.20 30.82
CA ASP A 693 6.73 24.63 30.96
C ASP A 693 7.85 25.11 30.02
N GLY A 694 8.37 24.22 29.17
CA GLY A 694 9.44 24.51 28.22
C GLY A 694 9.02 25.43 27.07
N VAL A 695 10.03 25.84 26.29
CA VAL A 695 9.83 26.56 25.04
C VAL A 695 9.15 25.64 24.02
N VAL A 696 8.16 26.17 23.31
CA VAL A 696 7.50 25.48 22.21
C VAL A 696 7.83 26.19 20.90
N ARG A 697 8.23 25.41 19.90
CA ARG A 697 8.57 25.90 18.56
C ARG A 697 7.77 25.18 17.49
N ASP A 698 7.59 25.81 16.35
CA ASP A 698 7.15 25.09 15.16
C ASP A 698 8.23 24.09 14.75
N ALA A 699 7.87 22.81 14.62
CA ALA A 699 8.83 21.74 14.37
C ALA A 699 9.37 21.76 12.93
N LEU A 700 8.65 22.39 11.99
CA LEU A 700 9.08 22.52 10.61
C LEU A 700 9.93 23.77 10.41
N SER A 701 9.52 24.94 10.90
CA SER A 701 10.28 26.19 10.69
C SER A 701 11.35 26.45 11.76
N GLY A 702 11.12 26.01 13.00
CA GLY A 702 11.93 26.32 14.18
C GLY A 702 11.52 27.61 14.90
N ASP A 703 10.49 28.30 14.39
CA ASP A 703 10.04 29.57 14.94
C ASP A 703 9.49 29.40 16.35
N PHE A 704 9.72 30.40 17.19
CA PHE A 704 9.15 30.44 18.53
C PHE A 704 7.62 30.55 18.46
N VAL A 705 6.92 29.70 19.22
CA VAL A 705 5.45 29.71 19.32
C VAL A 705 5.03 30.27 20.68
N CYS A 706 5.46 29.65 21.76
CA CYS A 706 5.13 30.07 23.13
C CYS A 706 6.10 29.48 24.16
N VAL A 707 5.91 29.83 25.42
CA VAL A 707 6.41 29.08 26.59
C VAL A 707 5.19 28.39 27.20
N GLY A 708 5.30 27.09 27.48
CA GLY A 708 4.17 26.27 27.94
C GLY A 708 3.72 26.57 29.38
N PRO A 709 2.83 25.74 29.95
CA PRO A 709 2.38 24.45 29.41
C PRO A 709 1.19 24.60 28.46
N LYS A 710 0.53 25.76 28.40
CA LYS A 710 -0.68 25.96 27.59
C LYS A 710 -0.58 27.20 26.71
N ALA A 711 -1.13 27.12 25.51
CA ALA A 711 -1.30 28.27 24.64
C ALA A 711 -2.65 28.24 23.92
N GLU A 712 -3.21 29.42 23.70
CA GLU A 712 -4.33 29.64 22.78
C GLU A 712 -3.75 30.01 21.42
N LEU A 713 -3.93 29.15 20.42
CA LEU A 713 -3.31 29.29 19.11
C LEU A 713 -4.38 29.39 18.02
N PRO A 714 -4.24 30.31 17.06
CA PRO A 714 -5.16 30.40 15.92
C PRO A 714 -4.90 29.27 14.93
N PHE A 715 -5.98 28.65 14.44
CA PHE A 715 -5.98 27.65 13.39
C PHE A 715 -7.04 27.93 12.32
N ARG A 716 -6.74 27.58 11.07
CA ARG A 716 -7.73 27.36 10.01
C ARG A 716 -8.33 25.96 10.15
N LEU A 717 -9.52 25.75 9.59
CA LEU A 717 -10.12 24.42 9.52
C LEU A 717 -9.20 23.45 8.76
N GLY A 718 -8.84 22.33 9.38
CA GLY A 718 -7.98 21.30 8.80
C GLY A 718 -6.48 21.63 8.77
N GLU A 719 -6.07 22.80 9.28
CA GLU A 719 -4.67 23.16 9.37
C GLU A 719 -3.91 22.22 10.30
N THR A 720 -2.80 21.68 9.80
CA THR A 720 -1.90 20.79 10.52
C THR A 720 -0.64 21.57 10.92
N ARG A 721 -0.34 21.57 12.21
CA ARG A 721 0.89 22.16 12.75
C ARG A 721 1.62 21.13 13.60
N LEU A 722 2.94 21.13 13.53
CA LEU A 722 3.79 20.30 14.37
C LEU A 722 4.52 21.21 15.35
N PHE A 723 4.43 20.88 16.63
CA PHE A 723 5.08 21.64 17.69
C PHE A 723 6.17 20.80 18.32
N ARG A 724 7.38 21.35 18.45
CA ARG A 724 8.45 20.77 19.23
C ARG A 724 8.47 21.40 20.62
N ILE A 725 8.46 20.56 21.65
CA ILE A 725 8.46 20.93 23.06
C ILE A 725 9.89 20.76 23.60
N GLY A 726 10.44 21.81 24.20
CA GLY A 726 11.81 21.83 24.72
C GLY A 726 12.83 22.40 23.73
N GLU A 727 14.11 22.37 24.13
CA GLU A 727 15.25 22.82 23.30
C GLU A 727 15.62 21.81 22.20
#